data_AF-A0A1L7VWZ3-F1
#
_entry.id   AF-A0A1L7VWZ3-F1
#
_cell.length_a   1.000
_cell.length_b   1.000
_cell.length_c   1.000
_cell.angle_alpha   90.00
_cell.angle_beta   90.00
_cell.angle_gamma   90.00
#
_symmetry.space_group_name_H-M   'P 1'
#
loop_
_entity.id
_entity.type
_entity.pdbx_description
1 polymer ?
#
loop_
_entity_poly.entity_id
_entity_poly.type
_entity_poly.pdbx_seq_one_letter_code
_entity_poly.pdbx_strand_id
1 'polypeptide(L)'
;MAASTSPDPPLFEPGTRSKISRYAMRYAKQHPGDFLSYLRRVWPEQRGRLVENPGCLRFLGGLKVLLKNGETRKIDRTWIPLPELRRLRGRYLLPGEKASFPRLDPPLPEDGTLGEWEFLPQLGCQTASDLRFWVNTLLDVKFNAKYRITSPQRVKDLYLLLYEVYLEAMDGNEGERKVANCIRYNFTRGSLLLQSQGWSNPDLSFRYGPQGMYSKKCLMPLPAEWNATPSESDLIAKFYKEVLLLEDVTRYTVILEELKLHRTKYRTKYPYKGSRFQDISELYQGLEDLDVCGRDREWMIQDFKNHPYIFCPPKTQWDSAWNYHRDCVWSHGVELPYQPDLSRRYPHLKSFFVKCLGIQELTMNALQKQILGVADDAPAHETLTLMSHLNNLVQNLDELMDPSEFTSKPIFLILTPTGELKRVCGDAAFFIVDDMRLFNLFRDRANMLAFTRSQVMRLEPLFKWLGMQKKDLTVQAKYAVYWPCESKPRVIEWDIGQKAEALPQIAAYFRSCRTERDSDREELLQALRQAEMMEVEDMWSETKLTGIDMKDKQHSPDDPGNVAQDTYPQLKLSTSFGWEESRLVAHVPADKKQQQLAIAVALPRLLMEWLMTSPKYYVGDRGGRVDISELGVSLVKSVLNAPPELANDILETEGIEQPITIQRDRDAPDIEECLDRMEAQEVKAPPQATRMPAPASQYKHLQSRSPRNSFLLLKRPNLMRMGACMSL
;
A
#
# COMPACT_ATOMS: atom_id res chain seq x y z
N MET A 1 -26.83 -38.92 59.57
CA MET A 1 -27.17 -37.81 60.50
C MET A 1 -28.64 -37.43 60.26
N ALA A 2 -29.28 -36.70 61.18
CA ALA A 2 -30.74 -36.64 61.29
C ALA A 2 -31.47 -36.17 60.02
N ALA A 3 -32.54 -36.89 59.65
CA ALA A 3 -33.50 -36.45 58.65
C ALA A 3 -34.53 -35.52 59.30
N SER A 4 -34.66 -34.29 58.78
CA SER A 4 -35.68 -33.34 59.25
C SER A 4 -37.05 -33.70 58.67
N THR A 5 -37.86 -34.43 59.44
CA THR A 5 -39.24 -34.78 59.07
C THR A 5 -40.18 -33.59 59.27
N SER A 6 -40.02 -32.56 58.44
CA SER A 6 -41.16 -31.69 58.13
C SER A 6 -42.21 -32.54 57.38
N PRO A 7 -43.48 -32.55 57.80
CA PRO A 7 -44.51 -33.27 57.07
C PRO A 7 -44.65 -32.66 55.66
N ASP A 8 -44.65 -33.51 54.63
CA ASP A 8 -44.78 -33.07 53.25
C ASP A 8 -46.09 -32.27 53.07
N PRO A 9 -46.07 -31.11 52.40
CA PRO A 9 -47.25 -30.27 52.28
C PRO A 9 -48.37 -31.01 51.52
N PRO A 10 -49.63 -30.96 51.99
CA PRO A 10 -50.72 -31.70 51.34
C PRO A 10 -50.88 -31.23 49.89
N LEU A 11 -50.94 -32.18 48.95
CA LEU A 11 -50.98 -31.88 47.51
C LEU A 11 -52.29 -31.19 47.08
N PHE A 12 -53.40 -31.57 47.70
CA PHE A 12 -54.73 -31.00 47.47
C PHE A 12 -55.15 -30.05 48.60
N GLU A 13 -55.95 -29.03 48.30
CA GLU A 13 -56.49 -28.11 49.31
C GLU A 13 -57.49 -28.87 50.22
N PRO A 14 -57.36 -28.84 51.57
CA PRO A 14 -58.18 -29.67 52.46
C PRO A 14 -59.69 -29.51 52.22
N GLY A 15 -60.43 -30.62 52.30
CA GLY A 15 -61.86 -30.68 51.99
C GLY A 15 -62.19 -30.67 50.48
N THR A 16 -61.25 -30.33 49.59
CA THR A 16 -61.49 -30.33 48.13
C THR A 16 -60.96 -31.60 47.47
N ARG A 17 -61.68 -32.13 46.46
CA ARG A 17 -61.20 -33.25 45.65
C ARG A 17 -60.38 -32.82 44.42
N SER A 18 -60.65 -31.64 43.86
CA SER A 18 -60.28 -31.24 42.50
C SER A 18 -59.31 -30.05 42.39
N LYS A 19 -58.67 -29.63 43.48
CA LYS A 19 -57.85 -28.40 43.54
C LYS A 19 -56.52 -28.59 44.25
N ILE A 20 -55.44 -28.19 43.58
CA ILE A 20 -54.07 -28.22 44.12
C ILE A 20 -53.91 -27.20 45.25
N SER A 21 -53.25 -27.63 46.33
CA SER A 21 -53.02 -26.87 47.56
C SER A 21 -52.10 -25.68 47.36
N ARG A 22 -52.43 -24.55 48.01
CA ARG A 22 -51.56 -23.37 48.10
C ARG A 22 -50.19 -23.71 48.71
N TYR A 23 -50.11 -24.68 49.61
CA TYR A 23 -48.86 -25.12 50.23
C TYR A 23 -47.96 -25.86 49.23
N ALA A 24 -48.51 -26.79 48.45
CA ALA A 24 -47.79 -27.47 47.37
C ALA A 24 -47.33 -26.48 46.28
N MET A 25 -48.18 -25.51 45.89
CA MET A 25 -47.79 -24.43 44.97
C MET A 25 -46.64 -23.56 45.52
N ARG A 26 -46.63 -23.27 46.81
CA ARG A 26 -45.59 -22.47 47.47
C ARG A 26 -44.27 -23.26 47.53
N TYR A 27 -44.35 -24.53 47.92
CA TYR A 27 -43.20 -25.44 47.94
C TYR A 27 -42.56 -25.58 46.55
N ALA A 28 -43.35 -25.81 45.50
CA ALA A 28 -42.85 -25.86 44.11
C ALA A 28 -42.10 -24.59 43.65
N LYS A 29 -42.48 -23.42 44.17
CA LYS A 29 -41.81 -22.14 43.89
C LYS A 29 -40.54 -21.91 44.72
N GLN A 30 -40.51 -22.38 45.96
CA GLN A 30 -39.37 -22.21 46.87
C GLN A 30 -38.30 -23.31 46.68
N HIS A 31 -38.70 -24.52 46.30
CA HIS A 31 -37.88 -25.72 46.20
C HIS A 31 -38.01 -26.42 44.83
N PRO A 32 -37.75 -25.72 43.69
CA PRO A 32 -37.88 -26.32 42.36
C PRO A 32 -36.88 -27.45 42.08
N GLY A 33 -35.82 -27.58 42.90
CA GLY A 33 -34.89 -28.73 42.87
C GLY A 33 -35.48 -30.00 43.47
N ASP A 34 -36.31 -29.86 44.50
CA ASP A 34 -36.80 -30.96 45.32
C ASP A 34 -38.25 -31.34 44.98
N PHE A 35 -38.95 -30.49 44.20
CA PHE A 35 -40.36 -30.65 43.87
C PHE A 35 -40.70 -31.97 43.16
N LEU A 36 -39.83 -32.49 42.29
CA LEU A 36 -40.02 -33.81 41.68
C LEU A 36 -39.88 -34.95 42.71
N SER A 37 -38.95 -34.82 43.65
CA SER A 37 -38.76 -35.79 44.73
C SER A 37 -39.89 -35.73 45.77
N TYR A 38 -40.49 -34.56 45.99
CA TYR A 38 -41.75 -34.41 46.73
C TYR A 38 -42.91 -35.10 46.00
N LEU A 39 -43.10 -34.84 44.70
CA LEU A 39 -44.15 -35.48 43.91
C LEU A 39 -43.99 -37.01 43.92
N ARG A 40 -42.76 -37.54 43.80
CA ARG A 40 -42.45 -38.97 43.92
C ARG A 40 -42.96 -39.59 45.23
N ARG A 41 -42.80 -38.90 46.37
CA ARG A 41 -43.28 -39.38 47.68
C ARG A 41 -44.79 -39.37 47.80
N VAL A 42 -45.47 -38.30 47.36
CA VAL A 42 -46.94 -38.18 47.50
C VAL A 42 -47.73 -38.86 46.38
N TRP A 43 -47.08 -39.33 45.30
CA TRP A 43 -47.80 -39.89 44.15
C TRP A 43 -48.60 -41.16 44.46
N PRO A 44 -48.10 -42.18 45.19
CA PRO A 44 -48.82 -43.45 45.38
C PRO A 44 -50.19 -43.26 46.02
N GLU A 45 -50.28 -42.42 47.05
CA GLU A 45 -51.54 -42.12 47.76
C GLU A 45 -52.51 -41.28 46.92
N GLN A 46 -51.99 -40.37 46.10
CA GLN A 46 -52.80 -39.34 45.43
C GLN A 46 -53.08 -39.65 43.95
N ARG A 47 -52.48 -40.72 43.37
CA ARG A 47 -52.59 -41.13 41.95
C ARG A 47 -54.04 -41.17 41.45
N GLY A 48 -54.94 -41.86 42.16
CA GLY A 48 -56.34 -41.99 41.76
C GLY A 48 -57.05 -40.63 41.61
N ARG A 49 -56.91 -39.77 42.62
CA ARG A 49 -57.48 -38.41 42.64
C ARG A 49 -56.94 -37.52 41.53
N LEU A 50 -55.68 -37.70 41.14
CA LEU A 50 -55.05 -36.95 40.05
C LEU A 50 -55.55 -37.42 38.68
N VAL A 51 -55.71 -38.73 38.49
CA VAL A 51 -56.28 -39.33 37.27
C VAL A 51 -57.75 -38.90 37.08
N GLU A 52 -58.54 -38.86 38.17
CA GLU A 52 -59.90 -38.29 38.18
C GLU A 52 -59.95 -36.79 37.80
N ASN A 53 -58.82 -36.07 37.88
CA ASN A 53 -58.77 -34.61 37.70
C ASN A 53 -57.71 -34.16 36.67
N PRO A 54 -57.95 -34.33 35.35
CA PRO A 54 -57.03 -33.90 34.29
C PRO A 54 -56.69 -32.39 34.28
N GLY A 55 -57.49 -31.56 34.96
CA GLY A 55 -57.14 -30.16 35.24
C GLY A 55 -55.96 -30.02 36.22
N CYS A 56 -55.92 -30.85 37.27
CA CYS A 56 -54.81 -30.89 38.23
C CYS A 56 -53.52 -31.41 37.60
N LEU A 57 -53.58 -32.46 36.77
CA LEU A 57 -52.40 -32.97 36.04
C LEU A 57 -51.78 -31.88 35.15
N ARG A 58 -52.59 -31.19 34.33
CA ARG A 58 -52.13 -30.07 33.48
C ARG A 58 -51.60 -28.89 34.30
N PHE A 59 -52.19 -28.61 35.47
CA PHE A 59 -51.70 -27.55 36.36
C PHE A 59 -50.33 -27.90 36.96
N LEU A 60 -50.15 -29.13 37.46
CA LEU A 60 -48.88 -29.63 38.00
C LEU A 60 -47.80 -29.68 36.91
N GLY A 61 -48.12 -30.16 35.70
CA GLY A 61 -47.25 -30.08 34.52
C GLY A 61 -46.83 -28.65 34.19
N GLY A 62 -47.70 -27.67 34.43
CA GLY A 62 -47.43 -26.26 34.26
C GLY A 62 -46.46 -25.62 35.28
N LEU A 63 -46.06 -26.34 36.35
CA LEU A 63 -45.12 -25.86 37.36
C LEU A 63 -43.66 -26.04 36.93
N LYS A 64 -42.75 -25.22 37.48
CA LYS A 64 -41.32 -25.26 37.17
C LYS A 64 -40.54 -26.24 38.04
N VAL A 65 -39.56 -26.89 37.44
CA VAL A 65 -38.57 -27.78 38.09
C VAL A 65 -37.15 -27.44 37.65
N LEU A 66 -36.16 -27.80 38.46
CA LEU A 66 -34.75 -27.63 38.19
C LEU A 66 -34.24 -28.68 37.18
N LEU A 67 -33.43 -28.24 36.24
CA LEU A 67 -32.77 -29.09 35.25
C LEU A 67 -31.29 -29.34 35.62
N LYS A 68 -30.70 -30.39 35.05
CA LYS A 68 -29.27 -30.73 35.25
C LYS A 68 -28.31 -29.65 34.74
N ASN A 69 -28.72 -28.80 33.80
CA ASN A 69 -27.97 -27.62 33.36
C ASN A 69 -28.00 -26.45 34.36
N GLY A 70 -28.93 -26.45 35.33
CA GLY A 70 -29.13 -25.41 36.34
C GLY A 70 -30.30 -24.45 36.06
N GLU A 71 -30.94 -24.54 34.89
CA GLU A 71 -32.14 -23.76 34.57
C GLU A 71 -33.39 -24.27 35.29
N THR A 72 -34.45 -23.45 35.30
CA THR A 72 -35.80 -23.88 35.70
C THR A 72 -36.78 -23.86 34.53
N ARG A 73 -37.39 -25.01 34.23
CA ARG A 73 -38.31 -25.21 33.10
C ARG A 73 -39.60 -25.87 33.57
N LYS A 74 -40.71 -25.67 32.85
CA LYS A 74 -41.98 -26.32 33.19
C LYS A 74 -41.90 -27.82 32.94
N ILE A 75 -42.51 -28.65 33.80
CA ILE A 75 -42.56 -30.12 33.65
C ILE A 75 -43.13 -30.49 32.26
N ASP A 76 -44.21 -29.81 31.83
CA ASP A 76 -44.88 -29.91 30.51
C ASP A 76 -43.99 -29.57 29.28
N ARG A 77 -42.75 -29.11 29.52
CA ARG A 77 -41.74 -28.71 28.52
C ARG A 77 -40.37 -29.31 28.84
N THR A 78 -40.35 -30.49 29.47
CA THR A 78 -39.14 -31.29 29.69
C THR A 78 -39.26 -32.67 29.06
N TRP A 79 -38.11 -33.30 28.86
CA TRP A 79 -37.99 -34.67 28.37
C TRP A 79 -37.48 -35.55 29.50
N ILE A 80 -37.96 -36.78 29.58
CA ILE A 80 -37.45 -37.76 30.54
C ILE A 80 -36.03 -38.18 30.11
N PRO A 81 -35.04 -38.32 31.02
CA PRO A 81 -33.68 -38.75 30.68
C PRO A 81 -33.58 -40.26 30.39
N LEU A 82 -34.42 -40.74 29.47
CA LEU A 82 -34.39 -42.10 28.92
C LEU A 82 -33.05 -42.37 28.19
N PRO A 83 -32.61 -43.63 28.05
CA PRO A 83 -31.31 -43.97 27.46
C PRO A 83 -31.14 -43.41 26.05
N GLU A 84 -32.17 -43.55 25.21
CA GLU A 84 -32.14 -43.05 23.84
C GLU A 84 -32.08 -41.52 23.78
N LEU A 85 -32.90 -40.80 24.56
CA LEU A 85 -32.83 -39.33 24.58
C LEU A 85 -31.50 -38.82 25.16
N ARG A 86 -30.90 -39.53 26.13
CA ARG A 86 -29.53 -39.28 26.59
C ARG A 86 -28.52 -39.44 25.44
N ARG A 87 -28.60 -40.55 24.69
CA ARG A 87 -27.73 -40.86 23.55
C ARG A 87 -27.85 -39.82 22.43
N LEU A 88 -29.07 -39.43 22.07
CA LEU A 88 -29.33 -38.44 21.03
C LEU A 88 -28.77 -37.04 21.38
N ARG A 89 -28.91 -36.58 22.63
CA ARG A 89 -28.26 -35.34 23.08
C ARG A 89 -26.74 -35.47 23.22
N GLY A 90 -26.25 -36.63 23.65
CA GLY A 90 -24.82 -36.93 23.77
C GLY A 90 -24.04 -36.88 22.46
N ARG A 91 -24.72 -36.96 21.30
CA ARG A 91 -24.10 -36.73 19.98
C ARG A 91 -23.64 -35.29 19.76
N TYR A 92 -24.32 -34.30 20.35
CA TYR A 92 -24.12 -32.88 20.08
C TYR A 92 -23.49 -32.11 21.23
N LEU A 93 -23.48 -32.69 22.44
CA LEU A 93 -22.89 -32.10 23.65
C LEU A 93 -21.50 -32.68 23.93
N LEU A 94 -20.53 -31.81 24.17
CA LEU A 94 -19.13 -32.18 24.43
C LEU A 94 -18.94 -32.68 25.87
N PRO A 95 -17.87 -33.43 26.18
CA PRO A 95 -17.58 -33.89 27.54
C PRO A 95 -17.58 -32.73 28.56
N GLY A 96 -18.43 -32.84 29.58
CA GLY A 96 -18.62 -31.81 30.62
C GLY A 96 -19.71 -30.78 30.33
N GLU A 97 -20.25 -30.70 29.11
CA GLU A 97 -21.44 -29.88 28.81
C GLU A 97 -22.71 -30.48 29.43
N LYS A 98 -23.61 -29.61 29.89
CA LYS A 98 -24.81 -30.01 30.64
C LYS A 98 -26.06 -29.97 29.77
N ALA A 99 -26.79 -31.08 29.73
CA ALA A 99 -28.07 -31.22 29.03
C ALA A 99 -29.28 -30.76 29.87
N SER A 100 -30.30 -30.22 29.21
CA SER A 100 -31.58 -29.78 29.79
C SER A 100 -32.55 -30.93 30.09
N PHE A 101 -32.11 -31.90 30.89
CA PHE A 101 -32.97 -32.92 31.50
C PHE A 101 -33.38 -32.51 32.93
N PRO A 102 -34.56 -32.92 33.43
CA PRO A 102 -34.93 -32.78 34.83
C PRO A 102 -33.88 -33.36 35.79
N ARG A 103 -33.70 -32.71 36.94
CA ARG A 103 -33.01 -33.33 38.07
C ARG A 103 -33.95 -34.38 38.70
N LEU A 104 -33.57 -35.64 38.60
CA LEU A 104 -34.24 -36.78 39.25
C LEU A 104 -33.34 -37.32 40.36
N ASP A 105 -33.94 -37.64 41.51
CA ASP A 105 -33.26 -38.12 42.71
C ASP A 105 -34.14 -39.20 43.39
N PRO A 106 -33.83 -40.52 43.23
CA PRO A 106 -32.66 -41.07 42.53
C PRO A 106 -32.73 -40.86 41.00
N PRO A 107 -31.59 -40.92 40.29
CA PRO A 107 -31.54 -40.92 38.83
C PRO A 107 -32.24 -42.15 38.24
N LEU A 108 -32.67 -42.07 36.97
CA LEU A 108 -33.17 -43.24 36.25
C LEU A 108 -32.07 -44.28 36.01
N PRO A 109 -32.41 -45.58 36.06
CA PRO A 109 -31.51 -46.68 35.70
C PRO A 109 -31.09 -46.66 34.22
N GLU A 110 -30.13 -47.50 33.87
CA GLU A 110 -29.54 -47.56 32.52
C GLU A 110 -30.44 -48.23 31.46
N ASP A 111 -31.33 -49.12 31.88
CA ASP A 111 -32.39 -49.70 31.05
C ASP A 111 -33.49 -48.69 30.66
N GLY A 112 -33.61 -47.59 31.42
CA GLY A 112 -34.64 -46.57 31.24
C GLY A 112 -35.96 -46.84 31.96
N THR A 113 -36.06 -47.89 32.78
CA THR A 113 -37.28 -48.23 33.53
C THR A 113 -37.70 -47.07 34.44
N LEU A 114 -38.96 -46.62 34.31
CA LEU A 114 -39.44 -45.44 35.03
C LEU A 114 -39.65 -45.70 36.54
N GLY A 115 -40.26 -46.84 36.90
CA GLY A 115 -40.58 -47.20 38.27
C GLY A 115 -41.33 -46.07 39.01
N GLU A 116 -40.76 -45.59 40.10
CA GLU A 116 -41.31 -44.47 40.89
C GLU A 116 -41.49 -43.15 40.10
N TRP A 117 -40.91 -43.03 38.90
CA TRP A 117 -41.06 -41.89 37.98
C TRP A 117 -42.16 -42.08 36.90
N GLU A 118 -42.97 -43.14 36.98
CA GLU A 118 -44.15 -43.40 36.11
C GLU A 118 -45.12 -42.22 35.94
N PHE A 119 -45.08 -41.26 36.87
CA PHE A 119 -45.92 -40.08 36.86
C PHE A 119 -45.45 -38.97 35.89
N LEU A 120 -44.17 -38.97 35.48
CA LEU A 120 -43.63 -37.91 34.63
C LEU A 120 -44.35 -37.77 33.28
N PRO A 121 -44.67 -38.86 32.53
CA PRO A 121 -45.50 -38.76 31.32
C PRO A 121 -46.91 -38.21 31.60
N GLN A 122 -47.50 -38.56 32.74
CA GLN A 122 -48.84 -38.11 33.16
C GLN A 122 -48.89 -36.61 33.48
N LEU A 123 -47.74 -36.00 33.79
CA LEU A 123 -47.56 -34.54 33.92
C LEU A 123 -47.12 -33.85 32.63
N GLY A 124 -47.02 -34.58 31.51
CA GLY A 124 -46.64 -34.04 30.21
C GLY A 124 -45.14 -33.98 29.93
N CYS A 125 -44.29 -34.67 30.71
CA CYS A 125 -42.90 -34.88 30.32
C CYS A 125 -42.84 -35.74 29.04
N GLN A 126 -42.07 -35.30 28.06
CA GLN A 126 -41.96 -35.95 26.76
C GLN A 126 -41.04 -37.19 26.83
N THR A 127 -41.43 -38.25 26.16
CA THR A 127 -40.70 -39.54 26.08
C THR A 127 -39.96 -39.76 24.76
N ALA A 128 -40.28 -38.97 23.72
CA ALA A 128 -39.69 -39.06 22.38
C ALA A 128 -38.95 -37.77 21.99
N SER A 129 -38.12 -37.85 20.96
CA SER A 129 -37.41 -36.71 20.35
C SER A 129 -38.30 -36.01 19.33
N ASP A 130 -39.03 -34.98 19.76
CA ASP A 130 -39.85 -34.12 18.90
C ASP A 130 -39.05 -32.93 18.33
N LEU A 131 -39.68 -32.10 17.49
CA LEU A 131 -39.09 -30.85 17.00
C LEU A 131 -38.53 -29.97 18.14
N ARG A 132 -39.24 -29.89 19.28
CA ARG A 132 -38.78 -29.09 20.42
C ARG A 132 -37.59 -29.74 21.12
N PHE A 133 -37.44 -31.06 21.12
CA PHE A 133 -36.25 -31.74 21.64
C PHE A 133 -34.97 -31.27 20.93
N TRP A 134 -34.99 -31.18 19.60
CA TRP A 134 -33.87 -30.74 18.78
C TRP A 134 -33.56 -29.25 18.99
N VAL A 135 -34.60 -28.40 18.95
CA VAL A 135 -34.47 -26.96 19.29
C VAL A 135 -33.91 -26.76 20.70
N ASN A 136 -34.30 -27.58 21.68
CA ASN A 136 -33.76 -27.50 23.04
C ASN A 136 -32.35 -28.07 23.17
N THR A 137 -31.94 -28.97 22.28
CA THR A 137 -30.55 -29.45 22.17
C THR A 137 -29.65 -28.36 21.61
N LEU A 138 -30.13 -27.59 20.61
CA LEU A 138 -29.45 -26.38 20.11
C LEU A 138 -29.36 -25.28 21.19
N LEU A 139 -30.39 -25.11 22.02
CA LEU A 139 -30.33 -24.24 23.22
C LEU A 139 -29.30 -24.74 24.26
N ASP A 140 -29.15 -26.04 24.46
CA ASP A 140 -28.12 -26.59 25.36
C ASP A 140 -26.71 -26.34 24.80
N VAL A 141 -26.48 -26.54 23.49
CA VAL A 141 -25.22 -26.17 22.82
C VAL A 141 -24.92 -24.68 23.01
N LYS A 142 -25.93 -23.81 22.85
CA LYS A 142 -25.80 -22.37 23.10
C LYS A 142 -25.47 -22.04 24.57
N PHE A 143 -26.15 -22.68 25.52
CA PHE A 143 -25.99 -22.43 26.96
C PHE A 143 -24.59 -22.80 27.46
N ASN A 144 -24.00 -23.88 26.94
CA ASN A 144 -22.66 -24.31 27.32
C ASN A 144 -21.54 -23.50 26.62
N ALA A 145 -21.79 -22.96 25.42
CA ALA A 145 -20.84 -22.17 24.65
C ALA A 145 -20.67 -20.72 25.16
N LYS A 146 -19.97 -20.55 26.29
CA LYS A 146 -19.80 -19.26 27.02
C LYS A 146 -19.38 -18.04 26.17
N TYR A 147 -18.45 -18.22 25.22
CA TYR A 147 -17.84 -17.11 24.46
C TYR A 147 -17.62 -17.42 22.98
N ARG A 148 -17.30 -18.67 22.64
CA ARG A 148 -17.18 -19.18 21.27
C ARG A 148 -17.63 -20.64 21.25
N ILE A 149 -18.16 -21.10 20.12
CA ILE A 149 -18.56 -22.50 19.95
C ILE A 149 -17.33 -23.33 19.57
N THR A 150 -16.96 -24.27 20.44
CA THR A 150 -16.10 -25.40 20.05
C THR A 150 -16.88 -26.31 19.11
N SER A 151 -16.28 -26.64 17.96
CA SER A 151 -16.84 -27.47 16.88
C SER A 151 -18.18 -26.96 16.30
N PRO A 152 -18.19 -25.90 15.47
CA PRO A 152 -19.39 -25.39 14.78
C PRO A 152 -20.15 -26.44 13.95
N GLN A 153 -19.45 -27.49 13.51
CA GLN A 153 -19.99 -28.74 12.95
C GLN A 153 -21.29 -29.20 13.63
N ARG A 154 -21.33 -29.27 14.96
CA ARG A 154 -22.52 -29.75 15.69
C ARG A 154 -23.74 -28.82 15.58
N VAL A 155 -23.56 -27.58 15.14
CA VAL A 155 -24.64 -26.64 14.80
C VAL A 155 -25.06 -26.78 13.34
N LYS A 156 -24.11 -26.99 12.41
CA LYS A 156 -24.39 -27.42 11.02
C LYS A 156 -25.32 -28.63 11.02
N ASP A 157 -24.94 -29.68 11.74
CA ASP A 157 -25.66 -30.96 11.81
C ASP A 157 -27.06 -30.80 12.43
N LEU A 158 -27.22 -29.93 13.43
CA LEU A 158 -28.53 -29.60 14.02
C LEU A 158 -29.41 -28.75 13.10
N TYR A 159 -28.84 -27.91 12.22
CA TYR A 159 -29.61 -27.15 11.23
C TYR A 159 -30.10 -28.06 10.10
N LEU A 160 -29.24 -28.98 9.64
CA LEU A 160 -29.61 -30.01 8.66
C LEU A 160 -30.75 -30.88 9.20
N LEU A 161 -30.63 -31.40 10.43
CA LEU A 161 -31.68 -32.19 11.09
C LEU A 161 -33.00 -31.41 11.28
N LEU A 162 -32.95 -30.11 11.56
CA LEU A 162 -34.14 -29.26 11.64
C LEU A 162 -34.77 -28.95 10.27
N TYR A 163 -33.99 -29.04 9.18
CA TYR A 163 -34.48 -28.95 7.81
C TYR A 163 -35.07 -30.28 7.34
N GLU A 164 -34.46 -31.42 7.68
CA GLU A 164 -35.01 -32.77 7.46
C GLU A 164 -36.41 -32.90 8.10
N VAL A 165 -36.55 -32.54 9.39
CA VAL A 165 -37.86 -32.53 10.10
C VAL A 165 -38.86 -31.52 9.52
N TYR A 166 -38.41 -30.51 8.76
CA TYR A 166 -39.29 -29.62 7.99
C TYR A 166 -39.75 -30.28 6.67
N LEU A 167 -38.84 -30.95 5.95
CA LEU A 167 -39.15 -31.68 4.72
C LEU A 167 -40.11 -32.86 4.98
N GLU A 168 -39.90 -33.64 6.05
CA GLU A 168 -40.84 -34.69 6.51
C GLU A 168 -42.26 -34.15 6.78
N ALA A 169 -42.40 -32.86 7.07
CA ALA A 169 -43.68 -32.19 7.29
C ALA A 169 -44.30 -31.56 6.03
N MET A 170 -43.56 -31.51 4.90
CA MET A 170 -44.07 -30.99 3.62
C MET A 170 -45.00 -31.96 2.91
N ASP A 171 -44.77 -33.27 3.03
CA ASP A 171 -45.65 -34.31 2.48
C ASP A 171 -47.08 -34.30 3.06
N GLY A 172 -47.33 -33.43 4.07
CA GLY A 172 -48.63 -33.20 4.68
C GLY A 172 -49.04 -31.73 4.82
N ASN A 173 -48.82 -30.87 3.80
CA ASN A 173 -49.34 -29.50 3.53
C ASN A 173 -49.68 -28.55 4.72
N GLU A 174 -50.54 -28.94 5.66
CA GLU A 174 -50.86 -28.15 6.86
C GLU A 174 -49.83 -28.33 8.00
N GLY A 175 -49.00 -29.39 7.94
CA GLY A 175 -47.93 -29.70 8.89
C GLY A 175 -46.73 -28.76 8.75
N GLU A 176 -46.19 -28.65 7.53
CA GLU A 176 -45.08 -27.76 7.14
C GLU A 176 -45.15 -26.40 7.83
N ARG A 177 -46.22 -25.63 7.56
CA ARG A 177 -46.33 -24.24 8.03
C ARG A 177 -46.38 -24.14 9.56
N LYS A 178 -46.82 -25.20 10.26
CA LYS A 178 -46.78 -25.29 11.72
C LYS A 178 -45.36 -25.57 12.22
N VAL A 179 -44.61 -26.46 11.54
CA VAL A 179 -43.19 -26.76 11.83
C VAL A 179 -42.30 -25.55 11.57
N ALA A 180 -42.37 -24.94 10.39
CA ALA A 180 -41.55 -23.79 10.02
C ALA A 180 -41.77 -22.58 10.95
N ASN A 181 -43.03 -22.26 11.26
CA ASN A 181 -43.33 -21.20 12.24
C ASN A 181 -42.84 -21.55 13.65
N CYS A 182 -42.83 -22.83 14.04
CA CYS A 182 -42.29 -23.25 15.33
C CYS A 182 -40.75 -23.12 15.36
N ILE A 183 -40.04 -23.49 14.30
CA ILE A 183 -38.59 -23.30 14.17
C ILE A 183 -38.27 -21.80 14.24
N ARG A 184 -38.88 -20.99 13.36
CA ARG A 184 -38.63 -19.54 13.27
C ARG A 184 -38.90 -18.83 14.61
N TYR A 185 -40.02 -19.11 15.27
CA TYR A 185 -40.34 -18.57 16.58
C TYR A 185 -39.24 -18.85 17.63
N ASN A 186 -38.71 -20.08 17.66
CA ASN A 186 -37.65 -20.42 18.61
C ASN A 186 -36.28 -19.85 18.19
N PHE A 187 -35.99 -19.73 16.90
CA PHE A 187 -34.76 -19.12 16.39
C PHE A 187 -34.70 -17.62 16.71
N THR A 188 -35.78 -16.87 16.47
CA THR A 188 -35.91 -15.46 16.87
C THR A 188 -35.85 -15.32 18.39
N ARG A 189 -36.69 -16.06 19.14
CA ARG A 189 -36.79 -15.94 20.61
C ARG A 189 -35.52 -16.37 21.35
N GLY A 190 -34.85 -17.41 20.87
CA GLY A 190 -33.62 -17.94 21.48
C GLY A 190 -32.34 -17.29 20.94
N SER A 191 -32.43 -16.50 19.86
CA SER A 191 -31.31 -16.07 19.02
C SER A 191 -30.40 -17.26 18.67
N LEU A 192 -30.97 -18.26 17.97
CA LEU A 192 -30.34 -19.56 17.70
C LEU A 192 -29.59 -19.62 16.36
N LEU A 193 -29.35 -18.46 15.74
CA LEU A 193 -28.61 -18.34 14.50
C LEU A 193 -27.12 -18.16 14.80
N LEU A 194 -26.24 -18.89 14.11
CA LEU A 194 -24.79 -18.85 14.35
C LEU A 194 -24.06 -18.00 13.30
N GLN A 195 -23.34 -16.99 13.77
CA GLN A 195 -22.45 -16.14 12.98
C GLN A 195 -21.00 -16.28 13.48
N SER A 196 -20.04 -15.77 12.71
CA SER A 196 -18.62 -15.73 13.09
C SER A 196 -18.35 -14.99 14.41
N GLN A 197 -19.21 -14.04 14.78
CA GLN A 197 -19.13 -13.26 16.03
C GLN A 197 -19.95 -13.88 17.19
N GLY A 198 -20.58 -15.06 16.99
CA GLY A 198 -21.40 -15.74 17.99
C GLY A 198 -22.88 -15.86 17.58
N TRP A 199 -23.76 -15.96 18.58
CA TRP A 199 -25.19 -16.21 18.38
C TRP A 199 -26.00 -14.94 18.09
N SER A 200 -26.81 -14.94 17.03
CA SER A 200 -27.64 -13.81 16.59
C SER A 200 -29.12 -14.18 16.41
N ASN A 201 -29.95 -13.17 16.13
CA ASN A 201 -31.35 -13.31 15.75
C ASN A 201 -31.46 -13.30 14.20
N PRO A 202 -32.24 -14.22 13.57
CA PRO A 202 -32.66 -14.12 12.16
C PRO A 202 -32.99 -12.71 11.68
N ASP A 203 -33.76 -11.93 12.45
CA ASP A 203 -34.22 -10.59 12.06
C ASP A 203 -33.06 -9.60 11.77
N LEU A 204 -31.88 -9.88 12.34
CA LEU A 204 -30.63 -9.10 12.21
C LEU A 204 -29.65 -9.69 11.19
N SER A 205 -30.12 -10.55 10.29
CA SER A 205 -29.29 -11.26 9.31
C SER A 205 -29.83 -11.14 7.88
N PHE A 206 -28.94 -11.26 6.91
CA PHE A 206 -29.26 -11.55 5.50
C PHE A 206 -28.69 -12.92 5.14
N ARG A 207 -29.23 -13.57 4.11
CA ARG A 207 -28.69 -14.84 3.61
C ARG A 207 -27.46 -14.56 2.74
N TYR A 208 -27.64 -14.00 1.54
CA TYR A 208 -26.55 -13.46 0.71
C TYR A 208 -26.49 -11.92 0.72
N GLY A 209 -25.29 -11.37 0.54
CA GLY A 209 -25.01 -9.94 0.42
C GLY A 209 -23.55 -9.59 0.74
N PRO A 210 -23.17 -8.30 0.72
CA PRO A 210 -21.80 -7.86 0.99
C PRO A 210 -21.34 -8.14 2.43
N GLN A 211 -20.06 -8.42 2.64
CA GLN A 211 -19.52 -8.72 3.98
C GLN A 211 -19.42 -7.48 4.88
N GLY A 212 -19.13 -6.31 4.29
CA GLY A 212 -19.09 -4.99 4.92
C GLY A 212 -20.42 -4.39 5.41
N MET A 213 -21.56 -5.09 5.25
CA MET A 213 -22.84 -4.68 5.83
C MET A 213 -22.73 -4.52 7.35
N TYR A 214 -23.25 -3.44 7.94
CA TYR A 214 -23.16 -3.18 9.38
C TYR A 214 -24.45 -3.53 10.12
N SER A 215 -25.62 -3.14 9.59
CA SER A 215 -26.91 -3.21 10.29
C SER A 215 -27.44 -4.64 10.44
N LYS A 216 -27.24 -5.47 9.41
CA LYS A 216 -27.46 -6.92 9.42
C LYS A 216 -26.20 -7.62 8.92
N LYS A 217 -25.99 -8.88 9.30
CA LYS A 217 -24.87 -9.69 8.80
C LYS A 217 -25.30 -10.80 7.86
N CYS A 218 -24.58 -10.93 6.75
CA CYS A 218 -24.73 -11.99 5.76
C CYS A 218 -24.21 -13.32 6.33
N LEU A 219 -24.94 -14.41 6.11
CA LEU A 219 -24.57 -15.74 6.63
C LEU A 219 -23.84 -16.62 5.63
N MET A 220 -24.02 -16.35 4.33
CA MET A 220 -23.43 -17.12 3.24
C MET A 220 -22.27 -16.34 2.58
N PRO A 221 -21.21 -17.03 2.12
CA PRO A 221 -20.94 -18.46 2.30
C PRO A 221 -20.65 -18.83 3.76
N LEU A 222 -20.90 -20.10 4.14
CA LEU A 222 -20.65 -20.56 5.50
C LEU A 222 -19.14 -20.51 5.85
N PRO A 223 -18.76 -20.14 7.08
CA PRO A 223 -17.36 -20.16 7.51
C PRO A 223 -16.76 -21.58 7.42
N ALA A 224 -15.52 -21.70 6.94
CA ALA A 224 -14.82 -22.98 6.79
C ALA A 224 -14.79 -23.84 8.07
N GLU A 225 -14.82 -23.21 9.25
CA GLU A 225 -14.89 -23.87 10.58
C GLU A 225 -16.13 -24.79 10.77
N TRP A 226 -17.13 -24.70 9.89
CA TRP A 226 -18.31 -25.57 9.91
C TRP A 226 -18.05 -26.95 9.32
N ASN A 227 -16.99 -27.12 8.51
CA ASN A 227 -16.74 -28.33 7.71
C ASN A 227 -18.00 -28.81 6.97
N ALA A 228 -18.61 -27.89 6.21
CA ALA A 228 -19.75 -28.20 5.33
C ALA A 228 -19.25 -28.57 3.94
N THR A 229 -19.75 -29.68 3.40
CA THR A 229 -19.66 -30.00 1.97
C THR A 229 -20.56 -29.04 1.16
N PRO A 230 -20.35 -28.91 -0.17
CA PRO A 230 -21.20 -28.05 -1.00
C PRO A 230 -22.69 -28.35 -0.87
N SER A 231 -23.07 -29.63 -0.88
CA SER A 231 -24.46 -30.08 -0.73
C SER A 231 -25.05 -29.75 0.65
N GLU A 232 -24.28 -29.84 1.74
CA GLU A 232 -24.73 -29.39 3.07
C GLU A 232 -24.88 -27.86 3.13
N SER A 233 -23.98 -27.12 2.47
CA SER A 233 -24.09 -25.67 2.35
C SER A 233 -25.34 -25.25 1.57
N ASP A 234 -25.70 -25.96 0.51
CA ASP A 234 -26.93 -25.73 -0.25
C ASP A 234 -28.19 -26.04 0.58
N LEU A 235 -28.20 -27.15 1.34
CA LEU A 235 -29.30 -27.48 2.25
C LEU A 235 -29.48 -26.42 3.36
N ILE A 236 -28.38 -25.88 3.89
CA ILE A 236 -28.44 -24.78 4.87
C ILE A 236 -28.89 -23.47 4.20
N ALA A 237 -28.47 -23.19 2.95
CA ALA A 237 -28.94 -22.05 2.17
C ALA A 237 -30.44 -22.13 1.83
N LYS A 238 -31.00 -23.34 1.74
CA LYS A 238 -32.45 -23.59 1.66
C LYS A 238 -33.14 -23.41 3.01
N PHE A 239 -32.65 -24.04 4.08
CA PHE A 239 -33.16 -23.85 5.45
C PHE A 239 -33.27 -22.37 5.85
N TYR A 240 -32.24 -21.57 5.54
CA TYR A 240 -32.24 -20.12 5.74
C TYR A 240 -33.33 -19.40 4.93
N LYS A 241 -33.56 -19.81 3.67
CA LYS A 241 -34.54 -19.18 2.77
C LYS A 241 -35.99 -19.59 3.06
N GLU A 242 -36.24 -20.89 3.23
CA GLU A 242 -37.57 -21.51 3.29
C GLU A 242 -38.12 -21.52 4.71
N VAL A 243 -37.30 -21.95 5.68
CA VAL A 243 -37.74 -22.08 7.08
C VAL A 243 -37.58 -20.76 7.83
N LEU A 244 -36.39 -20.14 7.78
CA LEU A 244 -36.13 -18.89 8.52
C LEU A 244 -36.60 -17.62 7.80
N LEU A 245 -36.87 -17.68 6.50
CA LEU A 245 -37.23 -16.53 5.64
C LEU A 245 -36.18 -15.40 5.64
N LEU A 246 -34.90 -15.78 5.59
CA LEU A 246 -33.81 -14.81 5.46
C LEU A 246 -33.72 -14.27 4.03
N GLU A 247 -33.82 -12.95 3.92
CA GLU A 247 -33.76 -12.20 2.66
C GLU A 247 -32.34 -12.18 2.08
N ASP A 248 -32.25 -12.10 0.75
CA ASP A 248 -31.02 -11.78 0.03
C ASP A 248 -30.96 -10.26 -0.25
N VAL A 249 -29.78 -9.67 -0.15
CA VAL A 249 -29.55 -8.26 -0.56
C VAL A 249 -29.70 -8.16 -2.07
N THR A 250 -30.85 -7.68 -2.52
CA THR A 250 -31.27 -7.64 -3.93
C THR A 250 -31.55 -6.24 -4.46
N ARG A 251 -31.41 -5.20 -3.62
CA ARG A 251 -31.74 -3.81 -3.97
C ARG A 251 -30.62 -2.87 -3.55
N TYR A 252 -30.16 -2.05 -4.49
CA TYR A 252 -29.06 -1.09 -4.29
C TYR A 252 -29.29 -0.16 -3.08
N THR A 253 -30.55 0.20 -2.81
CA THR A 253 -30.96 1.06 -1.71
C THR A 253 -30.56 0.52 -0.34
N VAL A 254 -30.55 -0.80 -0.13
CA VAL A 254 -30.12 -1.44 1.13
C VAL A 254 -28.63 -1.17 1.38
N ILE A 255 -27.81 -1.24 0.33
CA ILE A 255 -26.37 -0.93 0.41
C ILE A 255 -26.14 0.57 0.60
N LEU A 256 -26.97 1.45 0.01
CA LEU A 256 -26.89 2.89 0.27
C LEU A 256 -27.25 3.26 1.72
N GLU A 257 -28.20 2.58 2.37
CA GLU A 257 -28.45 2.76 3.81
C GLU A 257 -27.26 2.34 4.67
N GLU A 258 -26.51 1.33 4.25
CA GLU A 258 -25.31 0.86 4.96
C GLU A 258 -24.13 1.82 4.75
N LEU A 259 -23.96 2.39 3.55
CA LEU A 259 -23.03 3.50 3.31
C LEU A 259 -23.41 4.77 4.12
N LYS A 260 -24.71 5.12 4.21
CA LYS A 260 -25.20 6.18 5.11
C LYS A 260 -24.86 5.88 6.56
N LEU A 261 -25.00 4.63 7.01
CA LEU A 261 -24.73 4.20 8.38
C LEU A 261 -23.23 4.27 8.72
N HIS A 262 -22.35 3.82 7.82
CA HIS A 262 -20.89 3.97 7.92
C HIS A 262 -20.49 5.45 7.96
N ARG A 263 -21.04 6.30 7.07
CA ARG A 263 -20.81 7.75 7.07
C ARG A 263 -21.25 8.43 8.37
N THR A 264 -22.39 8.04 8.91
CA THR A 264 -22.93 8.62 10.14
C THR A 264 -22.12 8.18 11.37
N LYS A 265 -21.65 6.92 11.40
CA LYS A 265 -20.77 6.40 12.46
C LYS A 265 -19.30 6.80 12.33
N TYR A 266 -18.88 7.29 11.15
CA TYR A 266 -17.58 7.91 10.97
C TYR A 266 -17.47 9.21 11.81
N ARG A 267 -18.52 10.04 11.82
CA ARG A 267 -18.56 11.31 12.55
C ARG A 267 -18.53 11.19 14.08
N THR A 268 -18.69 10.00 14.66
CA THR A 268 -18.92 9.81 16.10
C THR A 268 -17.88 8.96 16.83
N LYS A 269 -16.76 8.59 16.19
CA LYS A 269 -15.66 7.85 16.85
C LYS A 269 -14.26 8.24 16.36
N TYR A 270 -13.38 8.46 17.33
CA TYR A 270 -11.91 8.62 17.21
C TYR A 270 -11.23 7.42 16.49
N PRO A 271 -9.98 7.55 16.02
CA PRO A 271 -9.65 7.29 14.61
C PRO A 271 -9.49 5.82 14.16
N TYR A 272 -9.45 5.70 12.83
CA TYR A 272 -9.20 4.55 11.98
C TYR A 272 -8.68 3.24 12.62
N LYS A 273 -9.41 2.17 12.31
CA LYS A 273 -8.84 0.84 12.04
C LYS A 273 -9.06 0.52 10.57
N GLY A 274 -8.10 -0.15 9.92
CA GLY A 274 -8.12 -0.41 8.48
C GLY A 274 -9.34 -1.20 7.97
N SER A 275 -9.98 -2.00 8.84
CA SER A 275 -11.16 -2.81 8.47
C SER A 275 -12.29 -1.99 7.86
N ARG A 276 -12.51 -0.74 8.26
CA ARG A 276 -13.61 0.09 7.71
C ARG A 276 -13.43 0.40 6.22
N PHE A 277 -12.19 0.51 5.73
CA PHE A 277 -11.96 0.69 4.30
C PHE A 277 -12.33 -0.57 3.52
N GLN A 278 -11.97 -1.75 4.06
CA GLN A 278 -12.39 -3.04 3.50
C GLN A 278 -13.92 -3.19 3.51
N ASP A 279 -14.57 -2.92 4.66
CA ASP A 279 -16.04 -2.95 4.79
C ASP A 279 -16.71 -2.11 3.69
N ILE A 280 -16.18 -0.90 3.41
CA ILE A 280 -16.78 0.02 2.44
C ILE A 280 -16.44 -0.38 0.99
N SER A 281 -15.24 -0.91 0.72
CA SER A 281 -14.88 -1.46 -0.60
C SER A 281 -15.78 -2.64 -0.98
N GLU A 282 -16.11 -3.50 -0.02
CA GLU A 282 -17.04 -4.62 -0.21
C GLU A 282 -18.48 -4.15 -0.47
N LEU A 283 -18.90 -3.01 0.09
CA LEU A 283 -20.19 -2.39 -0.25
C LEU A 283 -20.23 -1.86 -1.69
N TYR A 284 -19.12 -1.31 -2.20
CA TYR A 284 -19.04 -0.92 -3.62
C TYR A 284 -18.97 -2.12 -4.55
N GLN A 285 -18.22 -3.18 -4.20
CA GLN A 285 -18.26 -4.45 -4.94
C GLN A 285 -19.69 -5.00 -4.97
N GLY A 286 -20.41 -4.94 -3.84
CA GLY A 286 -21.82 -5.30 -3.77
C GLY A 286 -22.78 -4.50 -4.67
N LEU A 287 -22.41 -3.29 -5.10
CA LEU A 287 -23.17 -2.50 -6.07
C LEU A 287 -22.77 -2.83 -7.53
N GLU A 288 -21.57 -3.34 -7.75
CA GLU A 288 -21.10 -3.86 -9.04
C GLU A 288 -21.68 -5.27 -9.29
N ASP A 289 -21.59 -6.16 -8.30
CA ASP A 289 -22.08 -7.55 -8.32
C ASP A 289 -23.61 -7.65 -8.47
N LEU A 290 -24.35 -6.59 -8.09
CA LEU A 290 -25.80 -6.49 -8.29
C LEU A 290 -26.21 -6.16 -9.75
N ASP A 291 -25.26 -5.77 -10.61
CA ASP A 291 -25.45 -5.30 -11.99
C ASP A 291 -26.68 -4.40 -12.17
N VAL A 292 -26.75 -3.35 -11.34
CA VAL A 292 -27.94 -2.49 -11.22
C VAL A 292 -28.26 -1.84 -12.56
N CYS A 293 -29.38 -2.23 -13.18
CA CYS A 293 -29.74 -1.86 -14.56
C CYS A 293 -30.98 -0.93 -14.65
N GLY A 294 -31.15 -0.27 -15.80
CA GLY A 294 -32.33 0.56 -16.11
C GLY A 294 -32.62 1.67 -15.09
N ARG A 295 -33.89 1.88 -14.77
CA ARG A 295 -34.33 2.98 -13.87
C ARG A 295 -33.71 2.95 -12.48
N ASP A 296 -33.45 1.76 -11.93
CA ASP A 296 -32.76 1.64 -10.63
C ASP A 296 -31.30 2.13 -10.72
N ARG A 297 -30.64 1.96 -11.88
CA ARG A 297 -29.30 2.53 -12.16
C ARG A 297 -29.35 4.05 -12.23
N GLU A 298 -30.35 4.60 -12.93
CA GLU A 298 -30.55 6.04 -13.09
C GLU A 298 -30.81 6.71 -11.73
N TRP A 299 -31.65 6.11 -10.88
CA TRP A 299 -31.88 6.56 -9.51
C TRP A 299 -30.64 6.41 -8.62
N MET A 300 -29.90 5.29 -8.70
CA MET A 300 -28.63 5.11 -7.98
C MET A 300 -27.61 6.18 -8.34
N ILE A 301 -27.42 6.49 -9.63
CA ILE A 301 -26.52 7.56 -10.09
C ILE A 301 -26.95 8.91 -9.52
N GLN A 302 -28.25 9.21 -9.50
CA GLN A 302 -28.74 10.47 -8.93
C GLN A 302 -28.54 10.53 -7.40
N ASP A 303 -28.67 9.40 -6.71
CA ASP A 303 -28.37 9.27 -5.27
C ASP A 303 -26.90 9.61 -4.95
N PHE A 304 -25.95 9.09 -5.76
CA PHE A 304 -24.51 9.39 -5.65
C PHE A 304 -24.16 10.84 -6.05
N LYS A 305 -24.94 11.49 -6.92
CA LYS A 305 -24.79 12.91 -7.26
C LYS A 305 -25.32 13.83 -6.15
N ASN A 306 -26.44 13.47 -5.55
CA ASN A 306 -27.10 14.26 -4.51
C ASN A 306 -26.44 14.16 -3.13
N HIS A 307 -25.68 13.09 -2.86
CA HIS A 307 -25.14 12.80 -1.53
C HIS A 307 -23.69 12.35 -1.55
N PRO A 308 -22.88 12.65 -0.51
CA PRO A 308 -21.51 12.17 -0.44
C PRO A 308 -21.48 10.69 0.00
N TYR A 309 -21.51 9.78 -0.97
CA TYR A 309 -21.41 8.32 -0.77
C TYR A 309 -20.06 7.73 -1.19
N ILE A 310 -19.13 8.53 -1.74
CA ILE A 310 -17.81 8.05 -2.16
C ILE A 310 -16.82 8.26 -1.02
N PHE A 311 -16.28 7.17 -0.50
CA PHE A 311 -15.36 7.16 0.64
C PHE A 311 -13.91 7.20 0.14
N CYS A 312 -13.16 8.20 0.58
CA CYS A 312 -11.72 8.29 0.35
C CYS A 312 -11.07 8.53 1.71
N PRO A 313 -10.22 7.62 2.23
CA PRO A 313 -9.52 7.85 3.48
C PRO A 313 -8.75 9.19 3.43
N PRO A 314 -8.96 10.10 4.39
CA PRO A 314 -8.40 11.44 4.37
C PRO A 314 -6.91 11.38 4.73
N LYS A 315 -6.13 12.31 4.18
CA LYS A 315 -4.69 12.43 4.44
C LYS A 315 -4.44 13.18 5.75
N THR A 316 -5.29 14.17 6.05
CA THR A 316 -5.25 14.99 7.26
C THR A 316 -6.50 14.75 8.12
N GLN A 317 -6.51 15.30 9.34
CA GLN A 317 -7.71 15.28 10.20
C GLN A 317 -8.83 16.24 9.72
N TRP A 318 -8.55 17.08 8.73
CA TRP A 318 -9.46 18.13 8.25
C TRP A 318 -10.17 17.76 6.94
N ASP A 319 -9.64 16.83 6.15
CA ASP A 319 -10.24 16.46 4.85
C ASP A 319 -11.53 15.65 5.06
N SER A 320 -12.52 15.86 4.18
CA SER A 320 -13.74 15.03 4.21
C SER A 320 -13.42 13.62 3.72
N ALA A 321 -13.60 12.62 4.59
CA ALA A 321 -13.49 11.22 4.20
C ALA A 321 -14.61 10.77 3.23
N TRP A 322 -15.66 11.58 3.05
CA TRP A 322 -16.82 11.29 2.20
C TRP A 322 -17.05 12.44 1.22
N ASN A 323 -17.09 12.11 -0.07
CA ASN A 323 -17.04 13.05 -1.19
C ASN A 323 -18.25 12.82 -2.13
N TYR A 324 -18.66 13.85 -2.87
CA TYR A 324 -19.72 13.72 -3.88
C TYR A 324 -19.15 13.17 -5.19
N HIS A 325 -20.02 12.61 -6.02
CA HIS A 325 -19.71 12.14 -7.39
C HIS A 325 -18.81 13.10 -8.18
N ARG A 326 -19.21 14.38 -8.26
CA ARG A 326 -18.52 15.46 -8.99
C ARG A 326 -17.17 15.89 -8.40
N ASP A 327 -16.85 15.50 -7.16
CA ASP A 327 -15.60 15.91 -6.50
C ASP A 327 -14.47 14.87 -6.73
N CYS A 328 -14.80 13.69 -7.29
CA CYS A 328 -13.89 12.56 -7.43
C CYS A 328 -13.49 12.33 -8.90
N VAL A 329 -12.29 11.80 -9.14
CA VAL A 329 -11.79 11.48 -10.49
C VAL A 329 -11.16 10.09 -10.57
N TRP A 330 -11.02 9.58 -11.78
CA TRP A 330 -10.19 8.41 -12.08
C TRP A 330 -8.95 8.86 -12.87
N SER A 331 -7.82 9.03 -12.16
CA SER A 331 -6.65 9.79 -12.64
C SER A 331 -5.35 8.97 -12.66
N HIS A 332 -5.46 7.66 -12.86
CA HIS A 332 -4.34 6.74 -13.09
C HIS A 332 -3.23 6.80 -12.02
N GLY A 333 -3.62 7.01 -10.75
CA GLY A 333 -2.74 7.07 -9.59
C GLY A 333 -2.30 8.47 -9.16
N VAL A 334 -2.55 9.51 -9.97
CA VAL A 334 -2.16 10.89 -9.69
C VAL A 334 -3.23 11.60 -8.87
N GLU A 335 -2.93 11.92 -7.61
CA GLU A 335 -3.86 12.64 -6.74
C GLU A 335 -3.79 14.14 -7.02
N LEU A 336 -4.90 14.72 -7.50
CA LEU A 336 -5.02 16.15 -7.76
C LEU A 336 -5.40 16.91 -6.47
N PRO A 337 -4.99 18.18 -6.30
CA PRO A 337 -5.50 19.04 -5.24
C PRO A 337 -7.03 19.12 -5.30
N TYR A 338 -7.66 19.03 -4.14
CA TYR A 338 -9.13 19.11 -3.96
C TYR A 338 -9.98 18.04 -4.69
N GLN A 339 -9.37 17.10 -5.43
CA GLN A 339 -10.08 16.02 -6.13
C GLN A 339 -9.45 14.63 -5.83
N PRO A 340 -10.09 13.79 -5.00
CA PRO A 340 -9.57 12.46 -4.70
C PRO A 340 -9.56 11.52 -5.92
N ASP A 341 -8.40 10.93 -6.19
CA ASP A 341 -8.27 9.81 -7.13
C ASP A 341 -8.86 8.52 -6.55
N LEU A 342 -9.74 7.89 -7.32
CA LEU A 342 -10.30 6.57 -7.02
C LEU A 342 -9.47 5.42 -7.59
N SER A 343 -8.69 5.64 -8.66
CA SER A 343 -7.99 4.57 -9.36
C SER A 343 -6.91 3.88 -8.50
N ARG A 344 -6.19 4.64 -7.68
CA ARG A 344 -5.25 4.12 -6.68
C ARG A 344 -5.92 3.41 -5.50
N ARG A 345 -7.16 3.77 -5.17
CA ARG A 345 -7.89 3.31 -3.99
C ARG A 345 -8.71 2.04 -4.27
N TYR A 346 -9.38 2.03 -5.42
CA TYR A 346 -10.34 1.01 -5.82
C TYR A 346 -10.04 0.48 -7.23
N PRO A 347 -8.81 0.02 -7.54
CA PRO A 347 -8.39 -0.33 -8.90
C PRO A 347 -9.24 -1.42 -9.57
N HIS A 348 -9.85 -2.30 -8.78
CA HIS A 348 -10.76 -3.35 -9.25
C HIS A 348 -12.13 -2.80 -9.69
N LEU A 349 -12.63 -1.72 -9.06
CA LEU A 349 -13.97 -1.14 -9.28
C LEU A 349 -14.01 -0.11 -10.43
N LYS A 350 -13.12 -0.24 -11.44
CA LYS A 350 -13.12 0.70 -12.59
C LYS A 350 -14.45 0.66 -13.35
N SER A 351 -15.06 -0.53 -13.46
CA SER A 351 -16.34 -0.69 -14.15
C SER A 351 -17.45 0.04 -13.38
N PHE A 352 -17.56 -0.18 -12.07
CA PHE A 352 -18.51 0.52 -11.20
C PHE A 352 -18.32 2.04 -11.23
N PHE A 353 -17.13 2.56 -10.90
CA PHE A 353 -16.94 4.00 -10.75
C PHE A 353 -17.01 4.76 -12.09
N VAL A 354 -16.34 4.28 -13.14
CA VAL A 354 -16.34 4.98 -14.44
C VAL A 354 -17.57 4.62 -15.27
N LYS A 355 -17.83 3.33 -15.54
CA LYS A 355 -18.89 2.92 -16.47
C LYS A 355 -20.29 2.91 -15.83
N CYS A 356 -20.43 2.54 -14.56
CA CYS A 356 -21.74 2.53 -13.90
C CYS A 356 -22.12 3.91 -13.36
N LEU A 357 -21.29 4.52 -12.50
CA LEU A 357 -21.58 5.82 -11.92
C LEU A 357 -21.27 7.02 -12.82
N GLY A 358 -20.46 6.85 -13.88
CA GLY A 358 -20.10 7.96 -14.77
C GLY A 358 -19.18 8.99 -14.12
N ILE A 359 -18.24 8.54 -13.28
CA ILE A 359 -17.17 9.40 -12.76
C ILE A 359 -16.17 9.69 -13.88
N GLN A 360 -15.63 10.90 -13.90
CA GLN A 360 -14.72 11.36 -14.95
C GLN A 360 -13.41 10.56 -14.93
N GLU A 361 -13.16 9.80 -15.99
CA GLU A 361 -11.85 9.25 -16.30
C GLU A 361 -11.01 10.30 -17.04
N LEU A 362 -9.83 10.60 -16.48
CA LEU A 362 -8.89 11.52 -17.08
C LEU A 362 -7.94 10.76 -18.01
N THR A 363 -8.03 11.06 -19.31
CA THR A 363 -6.98 10.73 -20.27
C THR A 363 -5.69 11.47 -19.88
N MET A 364 -4.52 10.98 -20.30
CA MET A 364 -3.25 11.58 -19.86
C MET A 364 -3.09 13.03 -20.33
N ASN A 365 -3.62 13.38 -21.50
CA ASN A 365 -3.70 14.76 -22.00
C ASN A 365 -4.63 15.63 -21.12
N ALA A 366 -5.81 15.14 -20.75
CA ALA A 366 -6.73 15.83 -19.84
C ALA A 366 -6.14 16.00 -18.44
N LEU A 367 -5.41 14.99 -17.93
CA LEU A 367 -4.71 15.05 -16.65
C LEU A 367 -3.60 16.10 -16.66
N GLN A 368 -2.76 16.14 -17.71
CA GLN A 368 -1.73 17.16 -17.86
C GLN A 368 -2.34 18.58 -17.96
N LYS A 369 -3.43 18.75 -18.72
CA LYS A 369 -4.19 20.02 -18.80
C LYS A 369 -4.85 20.41 -17.49
N GLN A 370 -5.35 19.46 -16.71
CA GLN A 370 -5.94 19.76 -15.41
C GLN A 370 -4.88 20.11 -14.36
N ILE A 371 -3.73 19.44 -14.37
CA ILE A 371 -2.57 19.85 -13.56
C ILE A 371 -2.15 21.28 -13.94
N LEU A 372 -2.07 21.62 -15.23
CA LEU A 372 -1.79 22.97 -15.72
C LEU A 372 -2.86 24.01 -15.34
N GLY A 373 -4.12 23.60 -15.19
CA GLY A 373 -5.21 24.47 -14.71
C GLY A 373 -5.10 24.77 -13.22
N VAL A 374 -4.81 23.76 -12.40
CA VAL A 374 -4.63 23.96 -10.95
C VAL A 374 -3.30 24.67 -10.65
N ALA A 375 -2.25 24.43 -11.45
CA ALA A 375 -0.93 25.03 -11.24
C ALA A 375 -0.86 26.54 -11.45
N ASP A 376 -1.81 27.16 -12.17
CA ASP A 376 -1.91 28.63 -12.33
C ASP A 376 -2.21 29.29 -10.96
N ASP A 377 -3.30 28.90 -10.32
CA ASP A 377 -3.80 29.51 -9.06
C ASP A 377 -3.19 28.90 -7.78
N ALA A 378 -2.48 27.76 -7.89
CA ALA A 378 -2.00 27.00 -6.73
C ALA A 378 -1.12 27.81 -5.75
N PRO A 379 -1.21 27.53 -4.44
CA PRO A 379 -0.17 27.91 -3.48
C PRO A 379 1.22 27.39 -3.87
N ALA A 380 2.28 28.06 -3.40
CA ALA A 380 3.66 27.69 -3.74
C ALA A 380 4.02 26.24 -3.34
N HIS A 381 3.50 25.75 -2.21
CA HIS A 381 3.74 24.39 -1.73
C HIS A 381 2.97 23.32 -2.51
N GLU A 382 1.79 23.64 -3.04
CA GLU A 382 1.04 22.75 -3.94
C GLU A 382 1.70 22.66 -5.31
N THR A 383 2.23 23.78 -5.82
CA THR A 383 2.92 23.83 -7.14
C THR A 383 4.08 22.84 -7.22
N LEU A 384 4.89 22.70 -6.16
CA LEU A 384 5.92 21.66 -6.05
C LEU A 384 5.36 20.23 -6.18
N THR A 385 4.19 19.98 -5.60
CA THR A 385 3.52 18.67 -5.64
C THR A 385 3.01 18.36 -7.04
N LEU A 386 2.43 19.36 -7.72
CA LEU A 386 2.01 19.27 -9.13
C LEU A 386 3.20 19.01 -10.07
N MET A 387 4.30 19.75 -9.91
CA MET A 387 5.55 19.53 -10.65
C MET A 387 6.11 18.12 -10.42
N SER A 388 6.04 17.61 -9.19
CA SER A 388 6.47 16.23 -8.85
C SER A 388 5.59 15.17 -9.52
N HIS A 389 4.27 15.40 -9.62
CA HIS A 389 3.37 14.51 -10.35
C HIS A 389 3.64 14.51 -11.85
N LEU A 390 3.85 15.69 -12.46
CA LEU A 390 4.23 15.79 -13.88
C LEU A 390 5.56 15.11 -14.18
N ASN A 391 6.56 15.29 -13.33
CA ASN A 391 7.85 14.62 -13.44
C ASN A 391 7.72 13.09 -13.39
N ASN A 392 6.76 12.55 -12.62
CA ASN A 392 6.45 11.12 -12.67
C ASN A 392 5.76 10.72 -13.98
N LEU A 393 4.84 11.54 -14.52
CA LEU A 393 4.19 11.28 -15.81
C LEU A 393 5.21 11.28 -16.97
N VAL A 394 6.12 12.25 -17.01
CA VAL A 394 7.20 12.36 -18.01
C VAL A 394 8.13 11.14 -18.02
N GLN A 395 8.28 10.45 -16.89
CA GLN A 395 9.10 9.23 -16.78
C GLN A 395 8.36 7.93 -17.13
N ASN A 396 7.04 7.94 -17.28
CA ASN A 396 6.21 6.72 -17.37
C ASN A 396 5.21 6.71 -18.52
N LEU A 397 5.34 7.62 -19.51
CA LEU A 397 4.43 7.74 -20.64
C LEU A 397 5.18 7.93 -21.97
N ASP A 398 4.79 7.18 -22.99
CA ASP A 398 5.26 7.35 -24.37
C ASP A 398 4.60 8.56 -25.06
N GLU A 399 3.36 8.90 -24.66
CA GLU A 399 2.61 10.06 -25.16
C GLU A 399 2.57 11.21 -24.12
N LEU A 400 3.20 12.32 -24.48
CA LEU A 400 3.23 13.58 -23.71
C LEU A 400 2.71 14.72 -24.59
N MET A 401 2.17 15.79 -23.98
CA MET A 401 1.84 17.01 -24.73
C MET A 401 3.11 17.71 -25.25
N ASP A 402 2.95 18.72 -26.10
CA ASP A 402 4.07 19.60 -26.45
C ASP A 402 4.55 20.37 -25.19
N PRO A 403 5.86 20.32 -24.85
CA PRO A 403 6.46 21.19 -23.83
C PRO A 403 6.08 22.68 -23.95
N SER A 404 5.78 23.17 -25.15
CA SER A 404 5.36 24.57 -25.37
C SER A 404 4.05 24.93 -24.66
N GLU A 405 3.09 23.99 -24.51
CA GLU A 405 1.86 24.18 -23.71
C GLU A 405 2.19 24.38 -22.22
N PHE A 406 3.35 23.90 -21.76
CA PHE A 406 3.81 24.01 -20.38
C PHE A 406 4.66 25.26 -20.16
N THR A 407 5.60 25.55 -21.06
CA THR A 407 6.49 26.72 -20.93
C THR A 407 5.79 28.06 -21.17
N SER A 408 4.63 28.08 -21.84
CA SER A 408 3.87 29.31 -22.10
C SER A 408 3.03 29.81 -20.92
N LYS A 409 2.90 29.04 -19.82
CA LYS A 409 2.07 29.38 -18.65
C LYS A 409 2.88 29.87 -17.44
N PRO A 410 2.34 30.77 -16.59
CA PRO A 410 3.02 31.37 -15.44
C PRO A 410 3.06 30.44 -14.21
N ILE A 411 3.63 29.25 -14.39
CA ILE A 411 3.65 28.16 -13.39
C ILE A 411 5.02 27.94 -12.74
N PHE A 412 6.06 28.62 -13.21
CA PHE A 412 7.39 28.56 -12.61
C PHE A 412 7.49 29.59 -11.50
N LEU A 413 7.68 29.11 -10.27
CA LEU A 413 7.92 29.96 -9.12
C LEU A 413 9.40 30.34 -9.08
N ILE A 414 9.66 31.64 -9.08
CA ILE A 414 11.00 32.23 -8.92
C ILE A 414 11.08 33.05 -7.65
N LEU A 415 12.28 33.10 -7.08
CA LEU A 415 12.70 34.03 -6.05
C LEU A 415 13.42 35.20 -6.74
N THR A 416 12.97 36.43 -6.51
CA THR A 416 13.63 37.63 -7.02
C THR A 416 14.84 38.01 -6.16
N PRO A 417 15.73 38.91 -6.65
CA PRO A 417 16.80 39.53 -5.83
C PRO A 417 16.29 40.24 -4.57
N THR A 418 15.02 40.67 -4.57
CA THR A 418 14.33 41.28 -3.42
C THR A 418 13.75 40.26 -2.42
N GLY A 419 13.90 38.95 -2.67
CA GLY A 419 13.35 37.88 -1.83
C GLY A 419 11.86 37.62 -2.04
N GLU A 420 11.23 38.20 -3.06
CA GLU A 420 9.81 38.00 -3.37
C GLU A 420 9.62 36.72 -4.19
N LEU A 421 8.57 35.96 -3.89
CA LEU A 421 8.15 34.84 -4.74
C LEU A 421 7.22 35.34 -5.85
N LYS A 422 7.60 35.09 -7.11
CA LYS A 422 6.82 35.47 -8.30
C LYS A 422 6.60 34.28 -9.22
N ARG A 423 5.52 34.35 -9.99
CA ARG A 423 5.14 33.38 -11.02
C ARG A 423 5.56 33.89 -12.39
N VAL A 424 6.27 33.07 -13.17
CA VAL A 424 6.72 33.40 -14.51
C VAL A 424 6.54 32.25 -15.48
N CYS A 425 6.51 32.57 -16.77
CA CYS A 425 6.53 31.59 -17.86
C CYS A 425 7.96 31.02 -18.05
N GLY A 426 8.05 29.89 -18.74
CA GLY A 426 9.30 29.14 -18.94
C GLY A 426 10.30 29.84 -19.86
N ASP A 427 9.88 30.79 -20.69
CA ASP A 427 10.73 31.64 -21.52
C ASP A 427 11.45 32.72 -20.70
N ALA A 428 10.83 33.23 -19.63
CA ALA A 428 11.31 34.34 -18.81
C ALA A 428 12.74 34.19 -18.26
N ALA A 429 13.40 35.32 -17.98
CA ALA A 429 14.77 35.37 -17.47
C ALA A 429 14.86 34.94 -15.99
N PHE A 430 15.18 33.66 -15.79
CA PHE A 430 15.50 33.04 -14.50
C PHE A 430 16.50 31.88 -14.69
N PHE A 431 17.19 31.52 -13.61
CA PHE A 431 18.16 30.42 -13.57
C PHE A 431 17.69 29.25 -12.69
N ILE A 432 18.19 28.04 -12.96
CA ILE A 432 17.86 26.81 -12.22
C ILE A 432 19.00 26.46 -11.25
N VAL A 433 18.66 26.12 -10.01
CA VAL A 433 19.61 25.95 -8.89
C VAL A 433 20.14 24.52 -8.82
N ASP A 434 21.15 24.25 -9.64
CA ASP A 434 21.94 23.01 -9.68
C ASP A 434 23.20 23.06 -8.77
N ASP A 435 23.81 24.24 -8.60
CA ASP A 435 24.98 24.47 -7.74
C ASP A 435 24.69 25.49 -6.60
N MET A 436 25.02 25.11 -5.36
CA MET A 436 24.75 25.94 -4.17
C MET A 436 25.73 27.12 -3.98
N ARG A 437 26.95 27.03 -4.52
CA ARG A 437 27.96 28.10 -4.43
C ARG A 437 27.57 29.23 -5.38
N LEU A 438 27.21 28.90 -6.62
CA LEU A 438 26.65 29.83 -7.60
C LEU A 438 25.34 30.45 -7.08
N PHE A 439 24.44 29.65 -6.49
CA PHE A 439 23.25 30.21 -5.83
C PHE A 439 23.61 31.24 -4.76
N ASN A 440 24.54 30.92 -3.85
CA ASN A 440 24.93 31.85 -2.78
C ASN A 440 25.59 33.15 -3.29
N LEU A 441 26.24 33.13 -4.46
CA LEU A 441 26.84 34.31 -5.09
C LEU A 441 25.81 35.24 -5.77
N PHE A 442 24.73 34.66 -6.33
CA PHE A 442 23.79 35.38 -7.20
C PHE A 442 22.34 35.47 -6.71
N ARG A 443 21.96 34.80 -5.60
CA ARG A 443 20.60 34.82 -5.05
C ARG A 443 20.04 36.22 -4.78
N ASP A 444 20.92 37.16 -4.40
CA ASP A 444 20.58 38.55 -4.07
C ASP A 444 20.80 39.49 -5.29
N ARG A 445 20.92 38.91 -6.51
CA ARG A 445 21.29 39.62 -7.76
C ARG A 445 20.49 39.17 -8.99
N ALA A 446 20.11 37.90 -9.08
CA ALA A 446 19.40 37.32 -10.23
C ALA A 446 18.16 36.51 -9.81
N ASN A 447 17.18 36.38 -10.71
CA ASN A 447 15.99 35.55 -10.50
C ASN A 447 16.36 34.06 -10.47
N MET A 448 16.09 33.39 -9.36
CA MET A 448 16.36 31.96 -9.16
C MET A 448 15.05 31.16 -9.15
N LEU A 449 15.01 29.98 -9.75
CA LEU A 449 13.90 29.04 -9.57
C LEU A 449 13.76 28.71 -8.07
N ALA A 450 12.57 28.90 -7.49
CA ALA A 450 12.30 28.87 -6.05
C ALA A 450 12.22 27.45 -5.45
N PHE A 451 13.15 26.59 -5.83
CA PHE A 451 13.22 25.18 -5.48
C PHE A 451 14.60 24.90 -4.87
N THR A 452 14.68 24.13 -3.79
CA THR A 452 15.96 23.66 -3.25
C THR A 452 16.67 22.78 -4.28
N ARG A 453 18.01 22.78 -4.30
CA ARG A 453 18.81 21.83 -5.10
C ARG A 453 18.31 20.38 -5.02
N SER A 454 17.87 19.93 -3.84
CA SER A 454 17.31 18.58 -3.66
C SER A 454 16.05 18.32 -4.50
N GLN A 455 15.20 19.35 -4.67
CA GLN A 455 13.98 19.29 -5.48
C GLN A 455 14.34 19.44 -6.97
N VAL A 456 15.29 20.31 -7.31
CA VAL A 456 15.79 20.46 -8.69
C VAL A 456 16.31 19.12 -9.23
N MET A 457 17.20 18.44 -8.51
CA MET A 457 17.73 17.12 -8.90
C MET A 457 16.63 16.05 -9.05
N ARG A 458 15.51 16.15 -8.32
CA ARG A 458 14.37 15.21 -8.47
C ARG A 458 13.48 15.55 -9.66
N LEU A 459 13.56 16.78 -10.19
CA LEU A 459 12.80 17.28 -11.33
C LEU A 459 13.64 17.36 -12.61
N GLU A 460 14.86 16.82 -12.60
CA GLU A 460 15.75 16.78 -13.78
C GLU A 460 15.06 16.16 -15.02
N PRO A 461 14.31 15.03 -14.94
CA PRO A 461 13.58 14.50 -16.11
C PRO A 461 12.58 15.50 -16.69
N LEU A 462 11.84 16.22 -15.83
CA LEU A 462 10.92 17.28 -16.24
C LEU A 462 11.66 18.45 -16.89
N PHE A 463 12.74 18.96 -16.30
CA PHE A 463 13.50 20.08 -16.89
C PHE A 463 14.21 19.69 -18.20
N LYS A 464 14.64 18.45 -18.35
CA LYS A 464 15.18 17.91 -19.60
C LYS A 464 14.11 17.83 -20.69
N TRP A 465 12.92 17.31 -20.38
CA TRP A 465 11.77 17.28 -21.30
C TRP A 465 11.29 18.70 -21.69
N LEU A 466 11.32 19.66 -20.75
CA LEU A 466 11.04 21.08 -21.02
C LEU A 466 12.18 21.81 -21.79
N GLY A 467 13.28 21.14 -22.10
CA GLY A 467 14.45 21.76 -22.74
C GLY A 467 15.11 22.86 -21.90
N MET A 468 14.93 22.83 -20.58
CA MET A 468 15.30 23.91 -19.65
C MET A 468 16.73 23.85 -19.12
N GLN A 469 17.48 22.77 -19.34
CA GLN A 469 18.87 22.60 -18.85
C GLN A 469 19.81 23.78 -19.24
N LYS A 470 19.50 24.47 -20.33
CA LYS A 470 20.16 25.73 -20.74
C LYS A 470 19.91 26.93 -19.79
N LYS A 471 19.16 26.77 -18.70
CA LYS A 471 18.98 27.74 -17.59
C LYS A 471 19.76 27.37 -16.31
N ASP A 472 20.40 26.20 -16.25
CA ASP A 472 21.13 25.74 -15.07
C ASP A 472 22.31 26.69 -14.77
N LEU A 473 22.58 26.97 -13.49
CA LEU A 473 23.58 27.98 -13.11
C LEU A 473 24.98 27.58 -13.57
N THR A 474 25.35 26.29 -13.54
CA THR A 474 26.66 25.86 -14.08
C THR A 474 26.79 26.09 -15.59
N VAL A 475 25.70 25.99 -16.34
CA VAL A 475 25.65 26.18 -17.80
C VAL A 475 25.71 27.67 -18.19
N GLN A 476 25.31 28.58 -17.28
CA GLN A 476 25.29 30.02 -17.53
C GLN A 476 26.33 30.84 -16.73
N ALA A 477 27.06 30.21 -15.80
CA ALA A 477 28.22 30.81 -15.17
C ALA A 477 29.43 30.78 -16.12
N LYS A 478 30.07 31.95 -16.30
CA LYS A 478 31.41 32.05 -16.86
C LYS A 478 32.37 32.55 -15.79
N TYR A 479 33.42 31.77 -15.57
CA TYR A 479 34.48 32.08 -14.63
C TYR A 479 35.61 32.84 -15.34
N ALA A 480 36.14 33.87 -14.69
CA ALA A 480 37.27 34.66 -15.13
C ALA A 480 38.24 34.91 -13.96
N VAL A 481 39.51 35.17 -14.29
CA VAL A 481 40.58 35.39 -13.32
C VAL A 481 41.43 36.57 -13.75
N TYR A 482 41.72 37.43 -12.78
CA TYR A 482 42.43 38.69 -12.94
C TYR A 482 43.48 38.85 -11.84
N TRP A 483 44.44 39.73 -12.09
CA TRP A 483 45.47 40.16 -11.13
C TRP A 483 45.96 41.57 -11.53
N PRO A 484 46.59 42.33 -10.63
CA PRO A 484 47.17 43.64 -10.98
C PRO A 484 48.22 43.50 -12.07
N CYS A 485 48.26 44.45 -13.02
CA CYS A 485 49.30 44.49 -14.07
C CYS A 485 50.73 44.65 -13.50
N GLU A 486 50.82 45.12 -12.26
CA GLU A 486 52.08 45.28 -11.51
C GLU A 486 52.56 43.96 -10.86
N SER A 487 51.65 43.01 -10.63
CA SER A 487 51.97 41.68 -10.07
C SER A 487 52.71 40.83 -11.11
N LYS A 488 54.01 40.63 -10.90
CA LYS A 488 54.87 39.84 -11.80
C LYS A 488 54.80 38.35 -11.43
N PRO A 489 54.35 37.47 -12.34
CA PRO A 489 54.35 36.03 -12.10
C PRO A 489 55.75 35.47 -11.83
N ARG A 490 55.86 34.49 -10.93
CA ARG A 490 57.11 33.78 -10.60
C ARG A 490 56.99 32.29 -10.88
N VAL A 491 57.96 31.71 -11.58
CA VAL A 491 57.97 30.26 -11.87
C VAL A 491 58.07 29.47 -10.58
N ILE A 492 57.24 28.42 -10.44
CA ILE A 492 57.31 27.44 -9.37
C ILE A 492 57.39 26.01 -9.94
N GLU A 493 57.83 25.07 -9.12
CA GLU A 493 57.93 23.65 -9.49
C GLU A 493 56.55 23.04 -9.76
N TRP A 494 56.40 22.38 -10.91
CA TRP A 494 55.21 21.64 -11.30
C TRP A 494 55.61 20.38 -12.08
N ASP A 495 55.06 19.24 -11.68
CA ASP A 495 55.46 17.91 -12.16
C ASP A 495 54.72 17.44 -13.43
N ILE A 496 53.86 18.29 -14.02
CA ILE A 496 53.10 17.93 -15.22
C ILE A 496 53.99 17.51 -16.39
N GLY A 497 55.19 18.10 -16.54
CA GLY A 497 56.14 17.74 -17.59
C GLY A 497 56.65 16.30 -17.46
N GLN A 498 56.67 15.75 -16.24
CA GLN A 498 57.01 14.35 -15.95
C GLN A 498 55.81 13.41 -16.16
N LYS A 499 54.58 13.96 -16.16
CA LYS A 499 53.30 13.27 -16.41
C LYS A 499 52.80 13.45 -17.85
N ALA A 500 53.58 14.12 -18.70
CA ALA A 500 53.16 14.60 -20.02
C ALA A 500 52.83 13.48 -21.01
N GLU A 501 53.33 12.26 -20.82
CA GLU A 501 53.02 11.12 -21.69
C GLU A 501 51.57 10.60 -21.51
N ALA A 502 51.00 10.74 -20.31
CA ALA A 502 49.67 10.22 -19.97
C ALA A 502 48.52 11.12 -20.46
N LEU A 503 48.68 12.44 -20.35
CA LEU A 503 47.62 13.41 -20.65
C LEU A 503 47.14 13.41 -22.13
N PRO A 504 48.02 13.23 -23.15
CA PRO A 504 47.61 13.05 -24.54
C PRO A 504 46.82 11.75 -24.80
N GLN A 505 47.04 10.69 -24.00
CA GLN A 505 46.27 9.44 -24.11
C GLN A 505 44.81 9.68 -23.69
N ILE A 506 44.59 10.42 -22.60
CA ILE A 506 43.25 10.87 -22.19
C ILE A 506 42.62 11.73 -23.31
N ALA A 507 43.37 12.68 -23.88
CA ALA A 507 42.87 13.53 -24.96
C ALA A 507 42.47 12.71 -26.21
N ALA A 508 43.27 11.70 -26.59
CA ALA A 508 42.99 10.81 -27.69
C ALA A 508 41.76 9.91 -27.43
N TYR A 509 41.64 9.36 -26.21
CA TYR A 509 40.49 8.54 -25.80
C TYR A 509 39.16 9.31 -25.90
N PHE A 510 39.13 10.58 -25.49
CA PHE A 510 37.97 11.47 -25.66
C PHE A 510 37.87 12.10 -27.06
N ARG A 511 38.70 11.69 -28.02
CA ARG A 511 38.73 12.14 -29.42
C ARG A 511 38.96 13.65 -29.58
N SER A 512 39.98 14.18 -28.90
CA SER A 512 40.36 15.58 -29.02
C SER A 512 40.83 15.94 -30.43
N CYS A 513 40.44 17.14 -30.87
CA CYS A 513 40.98 17.80 -32.06
C CYS A 513 42.49 18.10 -31.98
N ARG A 514 43.12 17.99 -30.80
CA ARG A 514 44.58 18.07 -30.60
C ARG A 514 45.31 16.74 -30.83
N THR A 515 44.57 15.68 -31.16
CA THR A 515 45.11 14.32 -31.36
C THR A 515 44.67 13.72 -32.69
N GLU A 516 44.15 14.53 -33.62
CA GLU A 516 43.73 14.10 -34.97
C GLU A 516 44.90 13.67 -35.87
N ARG A 517 46.14 14.07 -35.56
CA ARG A 517 47.34 13.84 -36.37
C ARG A 517 48.56 13.61 -35.49
N ASP A 518 49.54 12.89 -36.01
CA ASP A 518 50.83 12.66 -35.34
C ASP A 518 51.57 13.98 -35.03
N SER A 519 51.50 14.97 -35.93
CA SER A 519 52.03 16.32 -35.73
C SER A 519 51.39 17.01 -34.52
N ASP A 520 50.06 16.96 -34.46
CA ASP A 520 49.26 17.70 -33.50
C ASP A 520 49.40 17.06 -32.10
N ARG A 521 49.59 15.73 -32.07
CA ARG A 521 49.94 14.95 -30.87
C ARG A 521 51.33 15.29 -30.33
N GLU A 522 52.36 15.43 -31.17
CA GLU A 522 53.69 15.83 -30.71
C GLU A 522 53.73 17.30 -30.28
N GLU A 523 53.02 18.22 -30.98
CA GLU A 523 52.84 19.60 -30.52
C GLU A 523 52.17 19.66 -29.13
N LEU A 524 51.12 18.86 -28.92
CA LEU A 524 50.45 18.72 -27.63
C LEU A 524 51.39 18.19 -26.53
N LEU A 525 52.16 17.14 -26.86
CA LEU A 525 53.11 16.52 -25.94
C LEU A 525 54.27 17.46 -25.58
N GLN A 526 54.81 18.20 -26.55
CA GLN A 526 55.81 19.25 -26.31
C GLN A 526 55.23 20.36 -25.43
N ALA A 527 54.03 20.86 -25.73
CA ALA A 527 53.38 21.92 -24.93
C ALA A 527 53.11 21.52 -23.47
N LEU A 528 52.96 20.22 -23.19
CA LEU A 528 52.84 19.63 -21.85
C LEU A 528 54.20 19.40 -21.17
N ARG A 529 55.20 18.89 -21.91
CA ARG A 529 56.59 18.74 -21.42
C ARG A 529 57.23 20.08 -21.06
N GLN A 530 56.89 21.15 -21.80
CA GLN A 530 57.33 22.54 -21.57
C GLN A 530 56.40 23.35 -20.65
N ALA A 531 55.42 22.73 -19.99
CA ALA A 531 54.42 23.47 -19.23
C ALA A 531 54.96 24.03 -17.90
N GLU A 532 54.70 25.31 -17.64
CA GLU A 532 55.15 26.02 -16.44
C GLU A 532 53.98 26.38 -15.51
N MET A 533 54.21 26.33 -14.21
CA MET A 533 53.31 26.93 -13.22
C MET A 533 53.92 28.22 -12.68
N MET A 534 53.06 29.23 -12.51
CA MET A 534 53.42 30.59 -12.14
C MET A 534 52.63 31.01 -10.91
N GLU A 535 53.30 31.34 -9.81
CA GLU A 535 52.63 32.01 -8.68
C GLU A 535 52.50 33.52 -8.91
N VAL A 536 51.33 34.07 -8.59
CA VAL A 536 51.00 35.50 -8.78
C VAL A 536 50.42 36.08 -7.50
N GLU A 537 50.86 37.29 -7.16
CA GLU A 537 50.39 38.06 -6.00
C GLU A 537 49.10 38.82 -6.35
N ASP A 538 48.17 38.90 -5.39
CA ASP A 538 46.87 39.59 -5.50
C ASP A 538 45.95 39.14 -6.66
N MET A 539 45.94 37.85 -6.98
CA MET A 539 44.92 37.27 -7.86
C MET A 539 43.50 37.39 -7.27
N TRP A 540 42.50 37.58 -8.13
CA TRP A 540 41.09 37.41 -7.78
C TRP A 540 40.31 36.70 -8.90
N SER A 541 39.25 36.02 -8.49
CA SER A 541 38.30 35.34 -9.38
C SER A 541 36.97 36.08 -9.41
N GLU A 542 36.35 36.10 -10.59
CA GLU A 542 35.00 36.62 -10.82
C GLU A 542 34.20 35.58 -11.58
N THR A 543 32.94 35.41 -11.22
CA THR A 543 31.97 34.74 -12.08
C THR A 543 31.00 35.77 -12.66
N LYS A 544 30.74 35.69 -13.96
CA LYS A 544 29.71 36.43 -14.68
C LYS A 544 28.61 35.48 -15.12
N LEU A 545 27.35 35.79 -14.81
CA LEU A 545 26.22 35.07 -15.42
C LEU A 545 25.99 35.59 -16.84
N THR A 546 26.05 34.71 -17.84
CA THR A 546 25.56 35.01 -19.19
C THR A 546 24.05 34.83 -19.23
N GLY A 547 23.32 35.91 -18.96
CA GLY A 547 21.87 35.90 -19.01
C GLY A 547 21.31 35.49 -20.39
N ILE A 548 20.21 34.73 -20.37
CA ILE A 548 19.39 34.51 -21.56
C ILE A 548 18.68 35.83 -21.88
N ASP A 549 19.23 36.56 -22.85
CA ASP A 549 18.57 37.63 -23.62
C ASP A 549 17.71 38.58 -22.75
N MET A 550 18.36 39.31 -21.83
CA MET A 550 17.74 40.32 -20.97
C MET A 550 17.20 41.50 -21.80
N LYS A 551 16.00 41.33 -22.36
CA LYS A 551 15.36 42.28 -23.28
C LYS A 551 14.78 43.54 -22.63
N ASP A 552 14.80 43.64 -21.30
CA ASP A 552 14.56 44.88 -20.57
C ASP A 552 15.76 45.83 -20.73
N LYS A 553 15.74 46.58 -21.84
CA LYS A 553 16.77 47.54 -22.28
C LYS A 553 16.89 48.77 -21.37
N GLN A 554 17.33 48.58 -20.13
CA GLN A 554 17.73 49.67 -19.24
C GLN A 554 19.12 49.49 -18.61
N HIS A 555 19.70 48.28 -18.66
CA HIS A 555 21.02 48.00 -18.09
C HIS A 555 22.01 47.55 -19.18
N SER A 556 23.25 48.02 -19.06
CA SER A 556 24.34 47.78 -20.02
C SER A 556 24.86 46.33 -19.93
N PRO A 557 25.53 45.76 -20.95
CA PRO A 557 26.26 44.49 -20.83
C PRO A 557 27.31 44.46 -19.70
N ASP A 558 27.70 45.63 -19.19
CA ASP A 558 28.66 45.86 -18.11
C ASP A 558 27.99 46.21 -16.76
N ASP A 559 26.70 45.90 -16.60
CA ASP A 559 25.96 46.12 -15.36
C ASP A 559 26.51 45.25 -14.20
N PRO A 560 26.95 45.85 -13.07
CA PRO A 560 27.61 45.13 -11.97
C PRO A 560 26.71 44.14 -11.21
N GLY A 561 25.40 44.10 -11.49
CA GLY A 561 24.52 43.05 -10.98
C GLY A 561 24.91 41.65 -11.47
N ASN A 562 25.42 41.53 -12.70
CA ASN A 562 25.66 40.22 -13.34
C ASN A 562 27.06 39.62 -13.07
N VAL A 563 27.94 40.33 -12.35
CA VAL A 563 29.31 39.88 -12.02
C VAL A 563 29.50 39.85 -10.50
N ALA A 564 29.94 38.72 -9.97
CA ALA A 564 30.25 38.56 -8.56
C ALA A 564 31.70 38.11 -8.37
N GLN A 565 32.43 38.76 -7.46
CA GLN A 565 33.71 38.25 -6.97
C GLN A 565 33.47 36.87 -6.35
N ASP A 566 34.23 35.88 -6.79
CA ASP A 566 34.03 34.49 -6.46
C ASP A 566 35.09 34.02 -5.44
N THR A 567 34.76 32.95 -4.72
CA THR A 567 35.71 32.19 -3.90
C THR A 567 36.11 30.86 -4.56
N TYR A 568 35.64 30.63 -5.80
CA TYR A 568 36.13 29.52 -6.62
C TYR A 568 37.65 29.62 -6.79
N PRO A 569 38.37 28.49 -6.68
CA PRO A 569 39.83 28.51 -6.58
C PRO A 569 40.46 29.20 -7.79
N GLN A 570 41.40 30.10 -7.55
CA GLN A 570 41.96 31.00 -8.56
C GLN A 570 42.96 30.25 -9.44
N LEU A 571 42.64 30.04 -10.71
CA LEU A 571 43.54 29.40 -11.67
C LEU A 571 43.25 29.87 -13.08
N LYS A 572 44.27 30.33 -13.81
CA LYS A 572 44.15 30.64 -15.24
C LYS A 572 45.17 29.84 -16.04
N LEU A 573 44.68 28.99 -16.96
CA LEU A 573 45.52 28.42 -17.99
C LEU A 573 45.66 29.41 -19.14
N SER A 574 46.86 29.50 -19.69
CA SER A 574 47.21 30.39 -20.79
C SER A 574 48.21 29.70 -21.73
N THR A 575 48.23 30.14 -22.98
CA THR A 575 49.21 29.75 -23.99
C THR A 575 49.85 31.00 -24.55
N SER A 576 51.12 30.93 -24.95
CA SER A 576 51.89 32.05 -25.50
C SER A 576 51.14 32.80 -26.61
N PHE A 577 50.93 34.10 -26.46
CA PHE A 577 50.50 34.97 -27.56
C PHE A 577 51.74 35.54 -28.27
N GLY A 578 52.24 34.81 -29.27
CA GLY A 578 53.42 35.20 -30.03
C GLY A 578 53.87 34.12 -31.01
N TRP A 579 54.87 34.42 -31.81
CA TRP A 579 55.47 33.49 -32.78
C TRP A 579 56.60 32.64 -32.19
N GLU A 580 56.61 32.47 -30.86
CA GLU A 580 57.59 31.69 -30.10
C GLU A 580 56.85 30.74 -29.13
N GLU A 581 57.06 29.44 -29.35
CA GLU A 581 56.68 28.24 -28.57
C GLU A 581 55.33 28.23 -27.81
N SER A 582 54.43 27.34 -28.24
CA SER A 582 53.06 27.12 -27.76
C SER A 582 52.94 26.46 -26.37
N ARG A 583 53.84 26.78 -25.44
CA ARG A 583 53.87 26.21 -24.08
C ARG A 583 52.63 26.56 -23.26
N LEU A 584 52.20 25.63 -22.41
CA LEU A 584 51.11 25.82 -21.45
C LEU A 584 51.63 26.51 -20.19
N VAL A 585 50.97 27.58 -19.74
CA VAL A 585 51.32 28.29 -18.49
C VAL A 585 50.11 28.37 -17.57
N ALA A 586 50.24 27.82 -16.36
CA ALA A 586 49.22 27.80 -15.32
C ALA A 586 49.51 28.87 -14.24
N HIS A 587 48.68 29.92 -14.18
CA HIS A 587 48.77 30.97 -13.16
C HIS A 587 47.95 30.57 -11.94
N VAL A 588 48.57 30.60 -10.76
CA VAL A 588 48.00 30.23 -9.45
C VAL A 588 48.34 31.28 -8.38
N PRO A 589 47.53 31.46 -7.33
CA PRO A 589 47.81 32.47 -6.30
C PRO A 589 49.07 32.13 -5.49
N ALA A 590 49.73 33.16 -4.97
CA ALA A 590 50.87 33.03 -4.06
C ALA A 590 50.47 32.49 -2.66
N ASP A 591 49.20 32.65 -2.23
CA ASP A 591 48.71 32.03 -0.99
C ASP A 591 48.71 30.50 -1.13
N LYS A 592 49.53 29.82 -0.33
CA LYS A 592 49.77 28.38 -0.46
C LYS A 592 48.52 27.51 -0.22
N LYS A 593 47.51 28.01 0.51
CA LYS A 593 46.26 27.29 0.74
C LYS A 593 45.32 27.40 -0.47
N GLN A 594 45.18 28.60 -1.04
CA GLN A 594 44.44 28.81 -2.29
C GLN A 594 45.13 28.12 -3.47
N GLN A 595 46.47 28.12 -3.52
CA GLN A 595 47.30 27.42 -4.52
C GLN A 595 47.01 25.92 -4.53
N GLN A 596 47.10 25.25 -3.37
CA GLN A 596 46.78 23.83 -3.24
C GLN A 596 45.31 23.53 -3.61
N LEU A 597 44.37 24.40 -3.21
CA LEU A 597 42.96 24.26 -3.56
C LEU A 597 42.71 24.42 -5.08
N ALA A 598 43.42 25.34 -5.73
CA ALA A 598 43.35 25.58 -7.17
C ALA A 598 43.86 24.38 -7.98
N ILE A 599 45.01 23.83 -7.59
CA ILE A 599 45.60 22.62 -8.18
C ILE A 599 44.69 21.39 -7.97
N ALA A 600 44.08 21.23 -6.78
CA ALA A 600 43.26 20.06 -6.46
C ALA A 600 41.82 20.09 -7.04
N VAL A 601 41.30 21.27 -7.40
CA VAL A 601 39.87 21.47 -7.75
C VAL A 601 39.66 22.10 -9.12
N ALA A 602 40.39 23.16 -9.48
CA ALA A 602 40.17 23.90 -10.73
C ALA A 602 41.02 23.34 -11.88
N LEU A 603 42.30 23.04 -11.61
CA LEU A 603 43.27 22.57 -12.61
C LEU A 603 42.79 21.36 -13.43
N PRO A 604 42.18 20.28 -12.86
CA PRO A 604 41.82 19.12 -13.66
C PRO A 604 40.76 19.39 -14.71
N ARG A 605 39.78 20.27 -14.41
CA ARG A 605 38.74 20.65 -15.38
C ARG A 605 39.29 21.61 -16.44
N LEU A 606 40.03 22.64 -16.03
CA LEU A 606 40.61 23.62 -16.95
C LEU A 606 41.63 22.95 -17.89
N LEU A 607 42.40 21.99 -17.39
CA LEU A 607 43.33 21.19 -18.21
C LEU A 607 42.56 20.28 -19.18
N MET A 608 41.49 19.61 -18.75
CA MET A 608 40.63 18.84 -19.67
C MET A 608 39.97 19.73 -20.73
N GLU A 609 39.52 20.95 -20.37
CA GLU A 609 38.99 21.95 -21.32
C GLU A 609 40.05 22.36 -22.35
N TRP A 610 41.29 22.62 -21.91
CA TRP A 610 42.41 22.93 -22.78
C TRP A 610 42.78 21.75 -23.69
N LEU A 611 42.85 20.52 -23.15
CA LEU A 611 43.13 19.30 -23.91
C LEU A 611 42.12 19.08 -25.03
N MET A 612 40.83 19.38 -24.81
CA MET A 612 39.76 19.20 -25.81
C MET A 612 39.58 20.40 -26.77
N THR A 613 39.99 21.61 -26.37
CA THR A 613 39.79 22.84 -27.16
C THR A 613 40.94 23.10 -28.12
N SER A 614 40.65 23.22 -29.41
CA SER A 614 41.64 23.52 -30.46
C SER A 614 42.44 24.81 -30.17
N PRO A 615 43.77 24.83 -30.36
CA PRO A 615 44.61 26.01 -30.10
C PRO A 615 44.13 27.29 -30.79
N LYS A 616 43.56 27.17 -31.99
CA LYS A 616 43.04 28.30 -32.79
C LYS A 616 41.84 29.03 -32.14
N TYR A 617 41.20 28.41 -31.17
CA TYR A 617 40.03 28.95 -30.46
C TYR A 617 40.28 29.13 -28.94
N TYR A 618 41.46 28.77 -28.44
CA TYR A 618 41.82 28.92 -27.02
C TYR A 618 42.24 30.36 -26.67
N VAL A 619 41.33 31.32 -26.86
CA VAL A 619 41.47 32.67 -26.31
C VAL A 619 41.04 32.60 -24.85
N GLY A 620 41.97 32.84 -23.91
CA GLY A 620 41.87 32.52 -22.47
C GLY A 620 40.79 33.21 -21.61
N ASP A 621 39.77 33.82 -22.22
CA ASP A 621 38.53 34.30 -21.58
C ASP A 621 37.27 34.04 -22.46
N ARG A 622 37.41 33.30 -23.56
CA ARG A 622 36.34 33.02 -24.55
C ARG A 622 36.42 31.59 -25.10
N GLY A 623 36.56 30.61 -24.21
CA GLY A 623 36.29 29.21 -24.53
C GLY A 623 34.90 29.06 -25.19
N GLY A 624 34.85 28.33 -26.30
CA GLY A 624 33.59 27.83 -26.84
C GLY A 624 33.01 26.76 -25.92
N ARG A 625 31.70 26.48 -26.02
CA ARG A 625 31.09 25.37 -25.25
C ARG A 625 31.53 24.02 -25.82
N VAL A 626 32.73 23.58 -25.43
CA VAL A 626 33.16 22.18 -25.53
C VAL A 626 32.49 21.44 -24.38
N ASP A 627 31.83 20.33 -24.68
CA ASP A 627 31.21 19.48 -23.66
C ASP A 627 32.29 18.63 -22.99
N ILE A 628 32.49 18.80 -21.67
CA ILE A 628 33.62 18.20 -20.96
C ILE A 628 33.13 16.97 -20.19
N SER A 629 33.59 15.80 -20.60
CA SER A 629 33.28 14.56 -19.88
C SER A 629 33.83 14.58 -18.45
N GLU A 630 32.95 14.40 -17.46
CA GLU A 630 33.33 14.25 -16.04
C GLU A 630 34.30 13.09 -15.81
N LEU A 631 34.21 12.02 -16.62
CA LEU A 631 35.18 10.92 -16.58
C LEU A 631 36.58 11.40 -16.98
N GLY A 632 36.69 12.25 -18.01
CA GLY A 632 37.95 12.87 -18.42
C GLY A 632 38.52 13.80 -17.34
N VAL A 633 37.67 14.62 -16.71
CA VAL A 633 38.08 15.45 -15.56
C VAL A 633 38.58 14.57 -14.39
N SER A 634 37.94 13.41 -14.16
CA SER A 634 38.37 12.45 -13.13
C SER A 634 39.71 11.79 -13.47
N LEU A 635 39.92 11.34 -14.72
CA LEU A 635 41.17 10.74 -15.18
C LEU A 635 42.34 11.73 -15.12
N VAL A 636 42.15 12.96 -15.61
CA VAL A 636 43.13 14.05 -15.50
C VAL A 636 43.42 14.35 -14.03
N LYS A 637 42.41 14.33 -13.15
CA LYS A 637 42.61 14.50 -11.71
C LYS A 637 43.43 13.37 -11.09
N SER A 638 43.16 12.12 -11.45
CA SER A 638 43.94 10.96 -10.97
C SER A 638 45.41 11.06 -11.36
N VAL A 639 45.70 11.32 -12.64
CA VAL A 639 47.07 11.52 -13.15
C VAL A 639 47.77 12.70 -12.47
N LEU A 640 47.08 13.85 -12.30
CA LEU A 640 47.67 15.02 -11.64
C LEU A 640 48.02 14.76 -10.16
N ASN A 641 47.25 13.95 -9.43
CA ASN A 641 47.48 13.67 -8.00
C ASN A 641 48.37 12.44 -7.74
N ALA A 642 48.72 11.67 -8.77
CA ALA A 642 49.61 10.52 -8.65
C ALA A 642 51.10 10.92 -8.64
N PRO A 643 52.02 10.06 -8.16
CA PRO A 643 53.44 10.12 -8.54
C PRO A 643 53.60 9.99 -10.06
N PRO A 644 54.58 10.65 -10.71
CA PRO A 644 54.79 10.56 -12.16
C PRO A 644 54.94 9.13 -12.68
N GLU A 645 55.54 8.24 -11.88
CA GLU A 645 55.79 6.84 -12.23
C GLU A 645 54.49 6.05 -12.43
N LEU A 646 53.41 6.41 -11.72
CA LEU A 646 52.12 5.71 -11.78
C LEU A 646 51.13 6.34 -12.79
N ALA A 647 51.57 7.35 -13.55
CA ALA A 647 50.68 8.11 -14.44
C ALA A 647 50.13 7.27 -15.60
N ASN A 648 50.88 6.29 -16.11
CA ASN A 648 50.43 5.35 -17.14
C ASN A 648 49.67 4.15 -16.54
N ASP A 649 50.16 3.57 -15.43
CA ASP A 649 49.51 2.45 -14.71
C ASP A 649 48.03 2.74 -14.39
N ILE A 650 47.72 3.99 -14.05
CA ILE A 650 46.34 4.47 -13.82
C ILE A 650 45.49 4.41 -15.08
N LEU A 651 46.04 4.75 -16.25
CA LEU A 651 45.31 4.70 -17.52
C LEU A 651 45.09 3.26 -18.00
N GLU A 652 46.12 2.41 -17.89
CA GLU A 652 45.99 0.98 -18.19
C GLU A 652 44.95 0.31 -17.28
N THR A 653 44.90 0.66 -15.99
CA THR A 653 43.90 0.17 -15.03
C THR A 653 42.47 0.61 -15.37
N GLU A 654 42.29 1.80 -15.93
CA GLU A 654 41.01 2.35 -16.39
C GLU A 654 40.67 1.94 -17.84
N GLY A 655 41.47 1.07 -18.48
CA GLY A 655 41.22 0.52 -19.81
C GLY A 655 41.61 1.44 -20.98
N ILE A 656 42.48 2.42 -20.76
CA ILE A 656 43.00 3.34 -21.77
C ILE A 656 44.39 2.85 -22.19
N GLU A 657 44.43 2.01 -23.22
CA GLU A 657 45.67 1.46 -23.78
C GLU A 657 46.45 2.50 -24.61
N GLN A 658 47.79 2.40 -24.59
CA GLN A 658 48.62 3.16 -25.53
C GLN A 658 48.40 2.66 -26.97
N PRO A 659 48.24 3.55 -27.96
CA PRO A 659 48.21 3.13 -29.36
C PRO A 659 49.56 2.48 -29.73
N ILE A 660 49.51 1.20 -30.10
CA ILE A 660 50.70 0.41 -30.46
C ILE A 660 51.52 1.16 -31.51
N THR A 661 52.80 1.40 -31.21
CA THR A 661 53.75 1.95 -32.17
C THR A 661 54.01 0.93 -33.27
N ILE A 662 53.16 0.95 -34.31
CA ILE A 662 53.39 0.21 -35.54
C ILE A 662 54.66 0.79 -36.16
N GLN A 663 55.78 0.09 -35.99
CA GLN A 663 56.96 0.34 -36.81
C GLN A 663 56.53 0.10 -38.26
N ARG A 664 56.61 1.15 -39.09
CA ARG A 664 56.37 1.05 -40.53
C ARG A 664 57.52 0.29 -41.19
N ASP A 665 57.53 -1.03 -41.01
CA ASP A 665 58.10 -1.91 -42.01
C ASP A 665 57.43 -1.57 -43.34
N ARG A 666 58.26 -1.23 -44.33
CA ARG A 666 57.81 -1.11 -45.70
C ARG A 666 57.65 -2.54 -46.23
N ASP A 667 56.66 -2.74 -47.08
CA ASP A 667 56.39 -4.00 -47.80
C ASP A 667 55.63 -5.09 -47.01
N ALA A 668 54.49 -4.72 -46.41
CA ALA A 668 53.38 -5.64 -46.10
C ALA A 668 52.03 -5.04 -46.56
N PRO A 669 51.13 -5.81 -47.21
CA PRO A 669 49.84 -5.31 -47.69
C PRO A 669 48.75 -5.30 -46.61
N ASP A 670 47.71 -4.49 -46.83
CA ASP A 670 46.66 -4.19 -45.86
C ASP A 670 45.84 -5.43 -45.42
N ILE A 671 45.62 -5.56 -44.11
CA ILE A 671 44.72 -6.56 -43.50
C ILE A 671 43.61 -5.83 -42.73
N GLU A 672 42.73 -5.15 -43.46
CA GLU A 672 41.55 -4.45 -42.92
C GLU A 672 40.25 -4.97 -43.56
N GLU A 673 40.11 -6.29 -43.71
CA GLU A 673 38.91 -6.92 -44.29
C GLU A 673 38.42 -8.19 -43.54
N CYS A 674 38.69 -8.30 -42.23
CA CYS A 674 38.44 -9.54 -41.46
C CYS A 674 37.47 -9.45 -40.26
N LEU A 675 36.95 -8.28 -39.89
CA LEU A 675 36.00 -8.15 -38.76
C LEU A 675 34.53 -7.97 -39.22
N ASP A 676 34.27 -7.08 -40.18
CA ASP A 676 32.91 -6.80 -40.71
C ASP A 676 32.18 -8.04 -41.27
N ARG A 677 32.93 -9.08 -41.66
CA ARG A 677 32.37 -10.31 -42.23
C ARG A 677 31.78 -11.27 -41.20
N MET A 678 31.98 -11.06 -39.89
CA MET A 678 31.46 -11.95 -38.84
C MET A 678 30.08 -11.55 -38.30
N GLU A 679 29.80 -10.27 -38.05
CA GLU A 679 28.48 -9.84 -37.55
C GLU A 679 27.38 -9.90 -38.64
N ALA A 680 27.76 -9.83 -39.92
CA ALA A 680 26.82 -9.79 -41.04
C ALA A 680 26.06 -11.11 -41.32
N GLN A 681 26.35 -12.22 -40.60
CA GLN A 681 25.77 -13.54 -40.90
C GLN A 681 24.71 -14.06 -39.91
N GLU A 682 24.56 -13.51 -38.69
CA GLU A 682 23.56 -14.04 -37.74
C GLU A 682 22.12 -13.53 -37.97
N VAL A 683 21.92 -12.47 -38.77
CA VAL A 683 20.59 -11.81 -38.91
C VAL A 683 19.86 -12.23 -40.20
N LYS A 684 19.56 -13.54 -40.37
CA LYS A 684 18.53 -14.03 -41.32
C LYS A 684 18.16 -15.52 -41.14
N ALA A 685 17.07 -15.77 -40.41
CA ALA A 685 16.37 -17.08 -40.42
C ALA A 685 14.85 -16.91 -40.20
N PRO A 686 13.99 -17.12 -41.23
CA PRO A 686 12.53 -17.12 -41.07
C PRO A 686 11.99 -18.52 -40.69
N PRO A 687 10.81 -18.61 -40.03
CA PRO A 687 10.33 -19.86 -39.43
C PRO A 687 9.31 -20.64 -40.28
N GLN A 688 9.27 -21.97 -40.12
CA GLN A 688 8.04 -22.79 -40.19
C GLN A 688 8.26 -24.19 -39.57
N ALA A 689 7.18 -24.94 -39.33
CA ALA A 689 7.19 -26.11 -38.44
C ALA A 689 6.30 -27.27 -38.93
N THR A 690 6.62 -28.52 -38.54
CA THR A 690 5.59 -29.54 -38.20
C THR A 690 6.13 -30.78 -37.45
N ARG A 691 5.35 -31.21 -36.43
CA ARG A 691 5.14 -32.59 -35.89
C ARG A 691 6.29 -33.61 -35.77
N MET A 692 6.66 -33.91 -34.51
CA MET A 692 6.47 -35.18 -33.73
C MET A 692 6.47 -36.56 -34.43
N PRO A 693 6.87 -37.68 -33.74
CA PRO A 693 6.87 -37.89 -32.28
C PRO A 693 8.16 -38.49 -31.65
N ALA A 694 8.16 -38.64 -30.31
CA ALA A 694 9.18 -39.35 -29.51
C ALA A 694 8.87 -40.86 -29.37
N PRO A 695 9.80 -41.65 -28.79
CA PRO A 695 9.51 -42.17 -27.44
C PRO A 695 10.72 -42.19 -26.46
N ALA A 696 10.46 -42.62 -25.23
CA ALA A 696 11.29 -42.38 -24.03
C ALA A 696 12.23 -43.53 -23.60
N SER A 697 13.29 -43.17 -22.86
CA SER A 697 13.96 -43.94 -21.78
C SER A 697 15.07 -43.06 -21.17
N GLN A 698 15.55 -43.15 -19.93
CA GLN A 698 15.08 -43.57 -18.58
C GLN A 698 16.34 -43.50 -17.67
N TYR A 699 16.24 -42.96 -16.44
CA TYR A 699 17.17 -43.21 -15.28
C TYR A 699 18.67 -42.78 -15.40
N LYS A 700 19.47 -42.54 -14.34
CA LYS A 700 19.25 -42.14 -12.91
C LYS A 700 20.54 -41.56 -12.28
N HIS A 701 20.38 -40.83 -11.16
CA HIS A 701 21.33 -40.49 -10.07
C HIS A 701 22.87 -40.65 -10.19
N LEU A 702 23.60 -39.60 -9.76
CA LEU A 702 24.64 -39.62 -8.70
C LEU A 702 25.05 -38.15 -8.37
N GLN A 703 24.49 -37.53 -7.33
CA GLN A 703 25.01 -37.43 -5.96
C GLN A 703 26.45 -36.89 -5.76
N SER A 704 26.51 -35.61 -5.34
CA SER A 704 27.42 -35.01 -4.35
C SER A 704 28.95 -34.99 -4.53
N ARG A 705 29.51 -33.77 -4.46
CA ARG A 705 30.45 -33.37 -3.39
C ARG A 705 30.43 -31.85 -3.19
N SER A 706 30.84 -31.40 -2.00
CA SER A 706 31.00 -29.99 -1.59
C SER A 706 32.33 -29.85 -0.87
N PRO A 707 32.95 -28.66 -0.90
CA PRO A 707 32.99 -27.83 0.33
C PRO A 707 32.57 -26.37 -0.02
N ARG A 708 32.16 -25.43 0.88
CA ARG A 708 32.61 -25.01 2.23
C ARG A 708 34.04 -24.42 2.20
N ASN A 709 34.36 -23.20 2.64
CA ASN A 709 33.59 -22.09 3.24
C ASN A 709 33.94 -20.79 2.43
N SER A 710 33.76 -19.51 2.80
CA SER A 710 33.56 -18.82 4.09
C SER A 710 32.72 -17.53 3.97
N PHE A 711 32.36 -17.01 5.15
CA PHE A 711 31.71 -15.74 5.43
C PHE A 711 32.62 -14.50 5.25
N LEU A 712 32.00 -13.34 5.02
CA LEU A 712 32.13 -12.21 5.95
C LEU A 712 30.82 -11.40 6.03
N LEU A 713 30.53 -10.85 7.21
CA LEU A 713 29.31 -10.08 7.52
C LEU A 713 29.69 -8.70 8.04
N LEU A 714 29.09 -7.63 7.51
CA LEU A 714 29.17 -6.29 8.09
C LEU A 714 27.80 -5.72 8.46
N LYS A 715 27.79 -4.99 9.58
CA LYS A 715 26.62 -4.75 10.43
C LYS A 715 25.81 -3.54 9.97
N ARG A 716 24.48 -3.61 10.10
CA ARG A 716 23.63 -2.41 10.26
C ARG A 716 23.83 -1.85 11.69
N PRO A 717 23.95 -0.53 11.88
CA PRO A 717 23.81 0.10 13.19
C PRO A 717 22.32 0.28 13.54
N ASN A 718 21.95 -0.01 14.79
CA ASN A 718 20.71 0.48 15.39
C ASN A 718 20.96 1.90 15.95
N LEU A 719 19.98 2.80 15.82
CA LEU A 719 19.97 4.08 16.52
C LEU A 719 18.79 4.12 17.51
N MET A 720 19.03 4.68 18.69
CA MET A 720 18.12 4.56 19.84
C MET A 720 16.95 5.53 19.80
N ARG A 721 15.91 5.19 20.57
CA ARG A 721 14.95 6.18 21.09
C ARG A 721 15.68 7.17 22.01
N MET A 722 15.37 8.45 21.89
CA MET A 722 15.50 9.41 23.00
C MET A 722 14.14 10.06 23.28
N GLY A 723 13.90 10.40 24.54
CA GLY A 723 12.62 10.89 25.05
C GLY A 723 12.49 12.42 25.06
N ALA A 724 11.31 12.92 25.43
CA ALA A 724 10.99 14.34 25.45
C ALA A 724 11.33 15.04 26.77
N CYS A 725 11.89 16.25 26.66
CA CYS A 725 11.94 17.37 27.61
C CYS A 725 12.58 18.56 26.83
N MET A 726 12.28 19.84 27.06
CA MET A 726 11.36 20.50 28.01
C MET A 726 10.70 21.71 27.33
N SER A 727 9.73 22.32 28.01
CA SER A 727 9.13 23.61 27.65
C SER A 727 9.98 24.80 28.11
N LEU A 728 10.07 25.83 27.27
CA LEU A 728 9.97 27.25 27.66
C LEU A 728 9.45 28.07 26.46
#